data_AF-A0A9K3LCY4-F1
#
_entry.id   AF-A0A9K3LCY4-F1
#
_cell.length_a   1.000
_cell.length_b   1.000
_cell.length_c   1.000
_cell.angle_alpha   90.00
_cell.angle_beta   90.00
_cell.angle_gamma   90.00
#
_symmetry.space_group_name_H-M   'P 1'
#
loop_
_entity.id
_entity.type
_entity.pdbx_description
1 polymer ?
#
loop_
_entity_poly.entity_id
_entity_poly.type
_entity_poly.pdbx_seq_one_letter_code
_entity_poly.pdbx_strand_id
1 'polypeptide(L)'
;MKNRMASCPAVPSFSGVKIVVAILLSLSSFQVVDSFSIPQTKSLSALSLRKATFNTVRYADISSNDTPRSNPYFASLAATEPKPKPDTENTTTSTSSTSTSSNRSLRRELGSQENLMLPRQYSPNPDVVFPSMNHVSCALLNKTPSTAALKAAVKQVMQAHPLLRASIEGDGEPDKRIDLFQMVRQGDNHPCTFVTQTDDVFTADNVVTIVPTQMVDESWKDAFLRDLDDGSWCQVESTPLWKVELHRQGTDDRNSDAPSALLLSFNHAISDQSSASRLTDQILELISEYEAQNGKFSKIPKQQDIPPSVEESVLGRGQRWKDVQAAGISPGTIKYVAGKALEETKSPVILPDDFNTGGGGIASALMTISGKAAGGEDTTERKSVVAFRTLSKRSSDALLTKCRENGVSVTNALSAAITLTSTDFVSGNEGQSSSKERNYKILQSLDMRRFGAVLDRGESVGCLAGSMDLMHGPLKDGTGRDIRTNPTQKGLNLFWDLAKEGKAQTQDFIDTDGPSHAVRVFDFAMTISDMNNLVHLTAQSKDSQGRAYSAGFTNAGVFERLDSFEYEGDSISGPLKTKHGQYEIEDLFYAASNARSGCLYRFSCVTVNGELKFTFHPASPIVSQETNEKFADALIELLEVAAGVREVDVKADSMSNPLALVPKNSLVLATATIGTAAMMSHANAFIQFFHSVMEMKANVDPEDFWPALNFWIFFAVGHPILQPILWISDVLHGSPGPLIGDLVPVTFLLGNVIAIAIFSYSKEIRNALNVAALFAFLTYVGAGLDGQAGLGDFNLALDDSYKGQVVKGCPTYEEVRQPSMNDFDLQKYQGLWYEQKFHDWTQFKEVYDTTLDIKLTDGGQGWVDDFAVKGPAPDAAPLSWDKSPVANGAHYFLFGRVDPSDPNGILRESGFGVEFPNYIVDVKKDPQTGEYTEAIQFQCLERGGVRVFEGINFMSRKPQMTDEEMAAMHARAEKAGMYPYGASPEQMHTVARRPVDAPNIDNSWQAMWRAIGVDKLLELLTESIEDGGR
;
A
#
# COMPACT_ATOMS: atom_id res chain seq x y z
N MET A 1 -13.16 -44.47 -26.60
CA MET A 1 -12.32 -44.60 -27.82
C MET A 1 -12.58 -43.41 -28.74
N LYS A 2 -11.51 -42.74 -29.23
CA LYS A 2 -11.42 -41.58 -30.19
C LYS A 2 -11.85 -40.21 -29.61
N ASN A 3 -11.02 -39.16 -29.49
CA ASN A 3 -10.06 -38.38 -30.34
C ASN A 3 -10.65 -36.97 -30.61
N ARG A 4 -10.04 -35.88 -30.07
CA ARG A 4 -9.30 -34.75 -30.74
C ARG A 4 -10.09 -34.05 -31.87
N MET A 5 -10.17 -32.72 -32.04
CA MET A 5 -9.27 -31.59 -31.73
C MET A 5 -9.96 -30.24 -32.12
N ALA A 6 -9.70 -29.16 -31.35
CA ALA A 6 -9.36 -27.76 -31.75
C ALA A 6 -10.33 -26.92 -32.66
N SER A 7 -10.44 -25.59 -32.63
CA SER A 7 -9.76 -24.47 -31.92
C SER A 7 -10.49 -23.12 -32.17
N CYS A 8 -10.37 -22.21 -31.18
CA CYS A 8 -10.67 -20.76 -31.05
C CYS A 8 -10.17 -19.80 -32.18
N PRO A 9 -10.38 -18.44 -32.15
CA PRO A 9 -10.79 -17.57 -31.02
C PRO A 9 -11.82 -16.44 -31.29
N ALA A 10 -12.39 -15.93 -30.20
CA ALA A 10 -13.04 -14.62 -30.12
C ALA A 10 -12.06 -13.56 -29.60
N VAL A 11 -12.12 -12.35 -30.18
CA VAL A 11 -11.34 -11.15 -29.88
C VAL A 11 -12.03 -10.35 -28.77
N PRO A 12 -11.30 -9.73 -27.82
CA PRO A 12 -11.83 -8.56 -27.13
C PRO A 12 -10.90 -7.34 -27.28
N SER A 13 -11.49 -6.24 -27.72
CA SER A 13 -10.92 -4.90 -27.77
C SER A 13 -11.32 -4.06 -26.54
N PHE A 14 -10.61 -2.93 -26.41
CA PHE A 14 -10.75 -1.80 -25.48
C PHE A 14 -9.93 -1.83 -24.17
N SER A 15 -8.96 -0.91 -24.12
CA SER A 15 -7.80 -0.87 -23.21
C SER A 15 -7.57 0.49 -22.54
N GLY A 16 -8.58 1.36 -22.42
CA GLY A 16 -8.43 2.74 -21.90
C GLY A 16 -8.51 2.90 -20.37
N VAL A 17 -9.34 2.12 -19.67
CA VAL A 17 -9.65 2.32 -18.22
C VAL A 17 -8.53 1.80 -17.29
N LYS A 18 -7.55 1.04 -17.82
CA LYS A 18 -6.67 0.14 -17.06
C LYS A 18 -5.42 0.80 -16.45
N ILE A 19 -5.14 2.07 -16.77
CA ILE A 19 -3.92 2.80 -16.36
C ILE A 19 -4.19 3.77 -15.21
N VAL A 20 -5.44 4.21 -15.02
CA VAL A 20 -5.83 5.32 -14.13
C VAL A 20 -5.77 4.95 -12.64
N VAL A 21 -6.17 3.73 -12.25
CA VAL A 21 -6.14 3.25 -10.85
C VAL A 21 -4.71 3.03 -10.33
N ALA A 22 -3.78 2.61 -11.20
CA ALA A 22 -2.37 2.44 -10.86
C ALA A 22 -1.66 3.78 -10.58
N ILE A 23 -2.13 4.86 -11.21
CA ILE A 23 -1.60 6.20 -11.02
C ILE A 23 -2.10 6.81 -9.70
N LEU A 24 -3.36 6.62 -9.29
CA LEU A 24 -3.92 7.22 -8.06
C LEU A 24 -3.29 6.72 -6.75
N LEU A 25 -2.80 5.48 -6.72
CA LEU A 25 -1.99 4.97 -5.61
C LEU A 25 -0.62 5.67 -5.49
N SER A 26 -0.28 6.52 -6.46
CA SER A 26 0.98 7.29 -6.54
C SER A 26 0.82 8.79 -6.26
N LEU A 27 -0.40 9.33 -6.01
CA LEU A 27 -0.70 10.77 -6.14
C LEU A 27 -1.10 11.56 -4.89
N SER A 28 -1.21 10.98 -3.69
CA SER A 28 -1.37 11.78 -2.47
C SER A 28 0.02 12.17 -1.95
N SER A 29 0.33 13.47 -1.88
CA SER A 29 1.64 14.11 -2.14
C SER A 29 1.49 15.61 -1.85
N PHE A 30 2.15 16.21 -0.84
CA PHE A 30 2.55 17.63 -0.68
C PHE A 30 2.27 18.29 0.68
N GLN A 31 3.32 18.90 1.24
CA GLN A 31 3.25 20.00 2.21
C GLN A 31 4.41 21.00 2.01
N VAL A 32 4.11 22.26 2.31
CA VAL A 32 4.91 23.50 2.24
C VAL A 32 5.98 23.57 3.36
N VAL A 33 7.16 24.13 3.07
CA VAL A 33 8.18 24.50 4.06
C VAL A 33 8.39 26.01 4.05
N ASP A 34 8.17 26.65 5.20
CA ASP A 34 8.67 27.98 5.52
C ASP A 34 10.10 27.88 6.08
N SER A 35 11.04 28.62 5.51
CA SER A 35 12.19 29.16 6.25
C SER A 35 12.85 30.33 5.51
N PHE A 36 12.70 31.53 6.06
CA PHE A 36 13.54 32.68 5.77
C PHE A 36 14.51 32.92 6.93
N SER A 37 15.81 33.01 6.64
CA SER A 37 16.79 33.74 7.44
C SER A 37 18.00 34.10 6.56
N ILE A 38 18.13 35.39 6.27
CA ILE A 38 19.21 36.00 5.48
C ILE A 38 20.48 36.16 6.35
N PRO A 39 21.70 36.03 5.77
CA PRO A 39 22.95 36.09 6.52
C PRO A 39 23.44 37.52 6.75
N GLN A 40 24.01 37.81 7.92
CA GLN A 40 24.90 38.95 8.12
C GLN A 40 26.31 38.51 8.53
N THR A 41 27.26 38.92 7.71
CA THR A 41 28.71 38.92 7.91
C THR A 41 29.15 40.01 8.89
N LYS A 42 30.07 39.70 9.83
CA LYS A 42 31.42 40.30 9.97
C LYS A 42 32.08 40.07 11.36
N SER A 43 33.33 39.56 11.30
CA SER A 43 34.54 40.09 11.94
C SER A 43 34.85 39.92 13.45
N LEU A 44 35.91 39.12 13.70
CA LEU A 44 37.07 39.30 14.62
C LEU A 44 36.84 39.58 16.12
N SER A 45 37.30 38.67 17.01
CA SER A 45 38.59 38.82 17.76
C SER A 45 38.77 37.78 18.89
N ALA A 46 39.92 37.09 18.85
CA ALA A 46 40.92 36.85 19.93
C ALA A 46 40.56 36.28 21.34
N LEU A 47 41.38 35.27 21.74
CA LEU A 47 41.76 34.80 23.09
C LEU A 47 40.63 34.21 23.97
N SER A 48 40.76 33.07 24.68
CA SER A 48 41.88 32.58 25.50
C SER A 48 41.71 31.08 25.80
N LEU A 49 42.82 30.35 25.84
CA LEU A 49 42.95 29.04 26.48
C LEU A 49 42.47 29.06 27.95
N ARG A 50 41.86 27.95 28.40
CA ARG A 50 42.16 27.34 29.72
C ARG A 50 41.89 25.83 29.69
N LYS A 51 42.95 25.07 29.98
CA LYS A 51 42.96 23.65 30.37
C LYS A 51 42.45 23.48 31.81
N ALA A 52 41.71 22.40 32.08
CA ALA A 52 41.87 21.47 33.23
C ALA A 52 40.73 20.43 33.18
N THR A 53 40.96 19.16 32.82
CA THR A 53 41.27 18.01 33.70
C THR A 53 40.39 17.91 34.96
N PHE A 54 39.54 16.87 35.08
CA PHE A 54 39.76 15.71 35.99
C PHE A 54 38.55 14.75 36.16
N ASN A 55 38.91 13.46 36.26
CA ASN A 55 38.40 12.37 37.09
C ASN A 55 37.00 11.75 36.93
N THR A 56 37.06 10.49 36.47
CA THR A 56 36.42 9.27 36.96
C THR A 56 36.19 9.24 38.48
N VAL A 57 34.95 8.97 38.94
CA VAL A 57 34.65 8.32 40.23
C VAL A 57 33.42 7.41 40.11
N ARG A 58 33.55 6.23 40.72
CA ARG A 58 32.58 5.14 40.90
C ARG A 58 31.39 5.57 41.76
N TYR A 59 30.22 4.97 41.57
CA TYR A 59 29.15 4.97 42.56
C TYR A 59 29.03 3.61 43.24
N ALA A 60 29.14 3.63 44.57
CA ALA A 60 28.68 2.61 45.49
C ALA A 60 27.51 3.21 46.31
N ASP A 61 26.68 2.32 46.85
CA ASP A 61 25.44 2.54 47.59
C ASP A 61 25.43 3.70 48.61
N ILE A 62 24.26 4.33 48.77
CA ILE A 62 23.57 4.60 50.05
C ILE A 62 22.13 5.09 49.78
N SER A 63 21.25 4.73 50.72
CA SER A 63 19.80 4.85 50.75
C SER A 63 19.24 6.25 51.08
N SER A 64 17.91 6.30 50.90
CA SER A 64 16.91 7.07 51.65
C SER A 64 16.50 8.47 51.13
N ASN A 65 15.18 8.57 50.96
CA ASN A 65 14.29 9.74 51.07
C ASN A 65 14.76 11.05 50.44
N ASP A 66 14.18 11.37 49.28
CA ASP A 66 13.44 12.63 49.12
C ASP A 66 12.59 12.62 47.84
N THR A 67 11.38 13.15 47.97
CA THR A 67 10.36 13.37 46.93
C THR A 67 10.93 14.04 45.67
N PRO A 68 10.62 13.55 44.45
CA PRO A 68 11.08 14.22 43.25
C PRO A 68 10.20 15.41 42.89
N ARG A 69 10.87 16.57 42.77
CA ARG A 69 10.35 17.78 42.11
C ARG A 69 10.00 17.48 40.65
N SER A 70 8.89 18.09 40.24
CA SER A 70 8.30 18.10 38.92
C SER A 70 9.25 18.58 37.81
N ASN A 71 9.21 17.87 36.69
CA ASN A 71 9.82 18.26 35.42
C ASN A 71 8.78 19.07 34.61
N PRO A 72 9.06 20.30 34.12
CA PRO A 72 8.04 21.18 33.58
C PRO A 72 8.08 21.24 32.05
N TYR A 73 7.53 20.25 31.34
CA TYR A 73 7.15 20.41 29.93
C TYR A 73 6.08 19.37 29.61
N PHE A 74 4.81 19.78 29.70
CA PHE A 74 3.64 19.31 28.93
C PHE A 74 2.38 19.84 29.63
N ALA A 75 1.93 21.02 29.20
CA ALA A 75 0.60 21.53 29.51
C ALA A 75 0.12 22.41 28.35
N SER A 76 -0.82 21.91 27.55
CA SER A 76 -2.17 22.46 27.43
C SER A 76 -2.87 21.88 26.19
N LEU A 77 -4.03 21.25 26.39
CA LEU A 77 -5.30 21.48 25.69
C LEU A 77 -6.22 20.27 25.97
N ALA A 78 -6.97 20.34 27.07
CA ALA A 78 -8.15 19.52 27.27
C ALA A 78 -9.34 20.48 27.30
N ALA A 79 -10.17 20.39 26.25
CA ALA A 79 -11.43 21.11 26.16
C ALA A 79 -12.44 20.46 27.12
N THR A 80 -13.15 21.31 27.85
CA THR A 80 -14.20 20.98 28.82
C THR A 80 -15.49 20.54 28.13
N GLU A 81 -15.94 19.30 28.36
CA GLU A 81 -17.33 18.91 28.13
C GLU A 81 -18.21 19.13 29.38
N PRO A 82 -19.51 19.47 29.23
CA PRO A 82 -20.38 19.80 30.33
C PRO A 82 -21.01 18.56 31.00
N LYS A 83 -20.97 18.52 32.33
CA LYS A 83 -21.67 17.55 33.17
C LYS A 83 -23.21 17.67 33.04
N PRO A 84 -23.96 16.57 32.88
CA PRO A 84 -25.39 16.56 33.15
C PRO A 84 -25.67 16.44 34.66
N LYS A 85 -26.76 17.09 35.09
CA LYS A 85 -27.27 17.11 36.48
C LYS A 85 -27.87 15.76 36.88
N PRO A 86 -27.91 15.43 38.20
CA PRO A 86 -28.50 14.19 38.68
C PRO A 86 -29.98 14.39 39.02
N ASP A 87 -30.83 13.47 38.54
CA ASP A 87 -32.20 13.31 39.03
C ASP A 87 -32.30 12.05 39.92
N THR A 88 -32.66 12.34 41.17
CA THR A 88 -33.62 11.67 42.06
C THR A 88 -33.66 10.13 42.20
N GLU A 89 -33.31 9.73 43.43
CA GLU A 89 -33.95 8.71 44.29
C GLU A 89 -34.47 7.40 43.67
N ASN A 90 -33.76 6.31 43.96
CA ASN A 90 -34.44 5.05 44.29
C ASN A 90 -33.62 4.17 45.25
N THR A 91 -34.14 4.12 46.48
CA THR A 91 -34.15 3.05 47.48
C THR A 91 -33.21 1.85 47.28
N THR A 92 -32.12 1.86 48.06
CA THR A 92 -31.22 0.73 48.32
C THR A 92 -31.91 -0.39 49.12
N THR A 93 -32.16 -1.53 48.48
CA THR A 93 -32.20 -2.84 49.13
C THR A 93 -30.89 -3.56 48.85
N SER A 94 -30.06 -3.67 49.89
CA SER A 94 -28.79 -4.40 49.87
C SER A 94 -29.04 -5.91 49.90
N THR A 95 -29.17 -6.54 48.74
CA THR A 95 -28.98 -7.98 48.58
C THR A 95 -27.52 -8.22 48.20
N SER A 96 -26.78 -8.89 49.09
CA SER A 96 -25.46 -9.44 48.80
C SER A 96 -25.59 -10.51 47.72
N SER A 97 -25.51 -10.11 46.45
CA SER A 97 -25.30 -11.04 45.35
C SER A 97 -23.84 -11.50 45.41
N THR A 98 -23.65 -12.74 45.82
CA THR A 98 -22.51 -13.55 45.39
C THR A 98 -22.55 -13.53 43.87
N SER A 99 -21.78 -12.63 43.24
CA SER A 99 -21.56 -12.62 41.81
C SER A 99 -20.81 -13.90 41.47
N THR A 100 -21.56 -14.95 41.13
CA THR A 100 -21.04 -16.03 40.30
C THR A 100 -20.50 -15.34 39.04
N SER A 101 -19.18 -15.15 38.99
CA SER A 101 -18.48 -14.69 37.80
C SER A 101 -18.76 -15.73 36.71
N SER A 102 -19.80 -15.49 35.92
CA SER A 102 -20.00 -16.28 34.73
C SER A 102 -18.74 -16.12 33.90
N ASN A 103 -18.07 -17.23 33.61
CA ASN A 103 -16.94 -17.31 32.69
C ASN A 103 -17.41 -16.80 31.32
N ARG A 104 -17.46 -15.47 31.14
CA ARG A 104 -17.78 -14.86 29.86
C ARG A 104 -16.57 -15.09 28.98
N SER A 105 -16.81 -15.77 27.85
CA SER A 105 -15.84 -15.82 26.76
C SER A 105 -15.44 -14.38 26.39
N LEU A 106 -14.15 -14.09 26.46
CA LEU A 106 -13.58 -12.84 25.98
C LEU A 106 -13.52 -12.92 24.45
N ARG A 107 -13.89 -11.81 23.81
CA ARG A 107 -13.92 -11.69 22.36
C ARG A 107 -13.24 -10.40 21.95
N ARG A 108 -12.37 -10.47 20.94
CA ARG A 108 -11.78 -9.29 20.29
C ARG A 108 -11.60 -9.55 18.81
N GLU A 109 -12.06 -8.61 18.00
CA GLU A 109 -11.80 -8.63 16.57
C GLU A 109 -10.30 -8.50 16.27
N LEU A 110 -9.81 -9.20 15.25
CA LEU A 110 -8.42 -9.16 14.86
C LEU A 110 -8.04 -7.80 14.25
N GLY A 111 -6.80 -7.39 14.51
CA GLY A 111 -6.13 -6.31 13.80
C GLY A 111 -5.68 -6.73 12.40
N SER A 112 -5.30 -5.76 11.58
CA SER A 112 -4.81 -6.01 10.23
C SER A 112 -3.56 -6.88 10.22
N GLN A 113 -2.62 -6.66 11.13
CA GLN A 113 -1.41 -7.50 11.26
C GLN A 113 -1.76 -8.94 11.62
N GLU A 114 -2.69 -9.14 12.56
CA GLU A 114 -3.12 -10.47 13.01
C GLU A 114 -3.87 -11.20 11.90
N ASN A 115 -4.70 -10.48 11.13
CA ASN A 115 -5.41 -11.00 9.96
C ASN A 115 -4.43 -11.53 8.89
N LEU A 116 -3.33 -10.81 8.61
CA LEU A 116 -2.30 -11.24 7.65
C LEU A 116 -1.63 -12.57 8.03
N MET A 117 -1.56 -12.90 9.33
CA MET A 117 -0.85 -14.09 9.82
C MET A 117 -1.70 -15.37 9.79
N LEU A 118 -3.00 -15.27 9.51
CA LEU A 118 -3.91 -16.42 9.52
C LEU A 118 -3.99 -17.15 8.17
N PRO A 119 -4.31 -18.46 8.17
CA PRO A 119 -4.65 -19.18 6.96
C PRO A 119 -6.04 -18.73 6.47
N ARG A 120 -6.17 -18.29 5.21
CA ARG A 120 -7.46 -17.86 4.61
C ARG A 120 -7.50 -18.10 3.11
N GLN A 121 -8.70 -17.96 2.55
CA GLN A 121 -8.91 -17.85 1.11
C GLN A 121 -8.36 -16.50 0.63
N TYR A 122 -7.47 -16.52 -0.35
CA TYR A 122 -6.80 -15.30 -0.85
C TYR A 122 -6.98 -15.08 -2.35
N SER A 123 -7.90 -15.83 -2.94
CA SER A 123 -8.25 -15.77 -4.35
C SER A 123 -9.77 -15.78 -4.48
N PRO A 124 -10.35 -15.24 -5.57
CA PRO A 124 -11.68 -15.64 -6.02
C PRO A 124 -11.94 -17.14 -5.98
N ASN A 125 -10.89 -17.96 -6.12
CA ASN A 125 -11.00 -19.40 -6.00
C ASN A 125 -11.03 -19.83 -4.50
N PRO A 126 -12.14 -20.40 -4.01
CA PRO A 126 -12.27 -20.86 -2.63
C PRO A 126 -11.34 -22.00 -2.24
N ASP A 127 -10.78 -22.71 -3.22
CA ASP A 127 -9.85 -23.80 -2.95
C ASP A 127 -8.41 -23.31 -2.66
N VAL A 128 -8.12 -22.01 -2.84
CA VAL A 128 -6.77 -21.46 -2.67
C VAL A 128 -6.63 -20.81 -1.30
N VAL A 129 -6.13 -21.61 -0.35
CA VAL A 129 -5.80 -21.16 1.01
C VAL A 129 -4.31 -20.85 1.09
N PHE A 130 -3.93 -19.63 1.45
CA PHE A 130 -2.52 -19.33 1.77
C PHE A 130 -2.28 -19.82 3.20
N PRO A 131 -1.17 -20.51 3.45
CA PRO A 131 -0.92 -21.11 4.75
C PRO A 131 -0.73 -20.05 5.84
N SER A 132 -1.03 -20.45 7.07
CA SER A 132 -0.71 -19.70 8.28
C SER A 132 0.76 -19.26 8.30
N MET A 133 1.02 -18.03 8.75
CA MET A 133 2.39 -17.64 9.11
C MET A 133 2.67 -18.11 10.53
N ASN A 134 3.51 -19.12 10.67
CA ASN A 134 3.94 -19.62 11.98
C ASN A 134 5.27 -19.01 12.39
N HIS A 135 5.55 -19.04 13.69
CA HIS A 135 6.90 -18.91 14.20
C HIS A 135 7.16 -19.96 15.27
N VAL A 136 8.44 -20.24 15.47
CA VAL A 136 8.92 -21.27 16.40
C VAL A 136 10.03 -20.67 17.27
N SER A 137 9.97 -20.96 18.56
CA SER A 137 10.99 -20.64 19.56
C SER A 137 11.46 -21.92 20.24
N CYS A 138 12.77 -22.09 20.43
CA CYS A 138 13.33 -23.25 21.11
C CYS A 138 14.32 -22.83 22.19
N ALA A 139 14.07 -23.26 23.42
CA ALA A 139 15.01 -23.13 24.52
C ALA A 139 15.70 -24.47 24.80
N LEU A 140 17.03 -24.49 24.76
CA LEU A 140 17.82 -25.64 25.18
C LEU A 140 18.06 -25.56 26.68
N LEU A 141 17.72 -26.63 27.37
CA LEU A 141 17.76 -26.71 28.82
C LEU A 141 18.83 -27.70 29.25
N ASN A 142 19.62 -27.31 30.24
CA ASN A 142 20.62 -28.18 30.87
C ASN A 142 20.03 -29.44 31.55
N LYS A 143 18.73 -29.42 31.85
CA LYS A 143 17.99 -30.46 32.57
C LYS A 143 16.61 -30.67 31.98
N THR A 144 16.00 -31.82 32.29
CA THR A 144 14.69 -32.22 31.78
C THR A 144 13.60 -31.98 32.84
N PRO A 145 12.60 -31.13 32.57
CA PRO A 145 11.48 -30.94 33.48
C PRO A 145 10.56 -32.18 33.52
N SER A 146 9.93 -32.42 34.67
CA SER A 146 8.93 -33.49 34.78
C SER A 146 7.70 -33.19 33.94
N THR A 147 7.06 -34.23 33.40
CA THR A 147 5.87 -34.08 32.54
C THR A 147 4.74 -33.41 33.31
N ALA A 148 4.57 -33.77 34.59
CA ALA A 148 3.56 -33.19 35.46
C ALA A 148 3.78 -31.70 35.71
N ALA A 149 5.02 -31.28 35.99
CA ALA A 149 5.34 -29.87 36.21
C ALA A 149 5.12 -29.03 34.95
N LEU A 150 5.56 -29.52 33.78
CA LEU A 150 5.34 -28.83 32.51
C LEU A 150 3.85 -28.64 32.22
N LYS A 151 3.03 -29.70 32.33
CA LYS A 151 1.59 -29.60 32.11
C LYS A 151 0.91 -28.68 33.12
N ALA A 152 1.33 -28.71 34.38
CA ALA A 152 0.79 -27.82 35.41
C ALA A 152 1.14 -26.35 35.13
N ALA A 153 2.38 -26.05 34.76
CA ALA A 153 2.83 -24.72 34.37
C ALA A 153 2.11 -24.21 33.12
N VAL A 154 1.99 -25.04 32.08
CA VAL A 154 1.26 -24.72 30.85
C VAL A 154 -0.21 -24.41 31.15
N LYS A 155 -0.85 -25.18 32.05
CA LYS A 155 -2.21 -24.88 32.51
C LYS A 155 -2.32 -23.49 33.15
N GLN A 156 -1.38 -23.12 34.03
CA GLN A 156 -1.39 -21.80 34.69
C GLN A 156 -1.22 -20.65 33.68
N VAL A 157 -0.30 -20.77 32.72
CA VAL A 157 -0.11 -19.71 31.71
C VAL A 157 -1.29 -19.62 30.74
N MET A 158 -1.92 -20.74 30.37
CA MET A 158 -3.15 -20.72 29.56
C MET A 158 -4.28 -19.98 30.29
N GLN A 159 -4.41 -20.19 31.60
CA GLN A 159 -5.40 -19.50 32.41
C GLN A 159 -5.14 -17.99 32.46
N ALA A 160 -3.89 -17.58 32.62
CA ALA A 160 -3.52 -16.17 32.72
C ALA A 160 -3.56 -15.42 31.38
N HIS A 161 -3.16 -16.05 30.27
CA HIS A 161 -3.04 -15.41 28.95
C HIS A 161 -4.17 -15.86 28.02
N PRO A 162 -5.20 -15.04 27.79
CA PRO A 162 -6.39 -15.47 27.07
C PRO A 162 -6.15 -15.91 25.62
N LEU A 163 -5.17 -15.32 24.91
CA LEU A 163 -4.84 -15.74 23.54
C LEU A 163 -4.29 -17.17 23.44
N LEU A 164 -3.73 -17.73 24.51
CA LEU A 164 -3.30 -19.14 24.54
C LEU A 164 -4.48 -20.13 24.60
N ARG A 165 -5.70 -19.63 24.79
CA ARG A 165 -6.97 -20.38 24.74
C ARG A 165 -7.91 -19.87 23.65
N ALA A 166 -7.43 -19.01 22.76
CA ALA A 166 -8.25 -18.45 21.70
C ALA A 166 -8.36 -19.42 20.51
N SER A 167 -9.53 -19.44 19.90
CA SER A 167 -9.73 -19.84 18.50
C SER A 167 -10.16 -18.62 17.69
N ILE A 168 -10.23 -18.76 16.37
CA ILE A 168 -10.74 -17.75 15.45
C ILE A 168 -12.17 -18.12 15.06
N GLU A 169 -13.10 -17.18 15.21
CA GLU A 169 -14.41 -17.22 14.58
C GLU A 169 -14.47 -16.22 13.43
N GLY A 170 -15.15 -16.59 12.33
CA GLY A 170 -15.21 -15.81 11.09
C GLY A 170 -14.12 -16.21 10.09
N ASP A 171 -14.38 -15.97 8.82
CA ASP A 171 -13.45 -16.20 7.70
C ASP A 171 -12.74 -14.90 7.26
N GLY A 172 -13.28 -13.74 7.66
CA GLY A 172 -12.80 -12.43 7.26
C GLY A 172 -12.89 -12.20 5.77
N GLU A 173 -13.83 -12.86 5.09
CA GLU A 173 -14.14 -12.61 3.68
C GLU A 173 -15.00 -11.34 3.54
N PRO A 174 -14.72 -10.46 2.56
CA PRO A 174 -15.59 -9.33 2.30
C PRO A 174 -16.94 -9.78 1.70
N ASP A 175 -18.00 -8.99 1.86
CA ASP A 175 -19.30 -9.23 1.21
C ASP A 175 -19.14 -9.34 -0.32
N LYS A 176 -18.31 -8.46 -0.87
CA LYS A 176 -18.02 -8.40 -2.31
C LYS A 176 -16.64 -7.80 -2.54
N ARG A 177 -15.99 -8.27 -3.61
CA ARG A 177 -14.83 -7.59 -4.20
C ARG A 177 -15.34 -6.76 -5.38
N ILE A 178 -15.20 -5.43 -5.30
CA ILE A 178 -15.97 -4.50 -6.14
C ILE A 178 -15.23 -3.95 -7.36
N ASP A 179 -13.92 -4.11 -7.41
CA ASP A 179 -13.11 -3.71 -8.56
C ASP A 179 -12.90 -4.88 -9.54
N LEU A 180 -12.52 -4.55 -10.77
CA LEU A 180 -12.28 -5.53 -11.84
C LEU A 180 -11.17 -6.55 -11.48
N PHE A 181 -10.25 -6.16 -10.60
CA PHE A 181 -9.11 -6.99 -10.17
C PHE A 181 -9.37 -7.74 -8.87
N GLN A 182 -10.55 -7.56 -8.27
CA GLN A 182 -10.92 -8.14 -7.00
C GLN A 182 -9.92 -7.84 -5.87
N MET A 183 -9.39 -6.62 -5.88
CA MET A 183 -8.48 -6.06 -4.90
C MET A 183 -9.17 -5.08 -3.95
N VAL A 184 -10.40 -4.64 -4.20
CA VAL A 184 -11.12 -3.69 -3.33
C VAL A 184 -12.25 -4.39 -2.61
N ARG A 185 -12.17 -4.40 -1.29
CA ARG A 185 -13.14 -5.05 -0.40
C ARG A 185 -14.33 -4.10 -0.13
N GLN A 186 -15.56 -4.59 -0.33
CA GLN A 186 -16.78 -3.96 0.17
C GLN A 186 -17.29 -4.80 1.34
N GLY A 187 -17.38 -4.19 2.52
CA GLY A 187 -17.81 -4.86 3.74
C GLY A 187 -16.79 -5.87 4.29
N ASP A 188 -17.08 -6.36 5.49
CA ASP A 188 -16.36 -7.46 6.15
C ASP A 188 -17.43 -8.39 6.75
N ASN A 189 -17.95 -9.30 5.93
CA ASN A 189 -19.01 -10.20 6.35
C ASN A 189 -18.34 -11.33 7.13
N HIS A 190 -18.47 -11.30 8.46
CA HIS A 190 -17.79 -12.19 9.39
C HIS A 190 -16.33 -11.80 9.69
N PRO A 191 -16.11 -10.64 10.34
CA PRO A 191 -14.77 -10.23 10.75
C PRO A 191 -14.17 -11.30 11.67
N CYS A 192 -12.92 -11.66 11.42
CA CYS A 192 -12.25 -12.63 12.26
C CYS A 192 -12.11 -12.11 13.68
N THR A 193 -12.49 -12.94 14.64
CA THR A 193 -12.56 -12.59 16.05
C THR A 193 -11.85 -13.66 16.86
N PHE A 194 -10.93 -13.25 17.73
CA PHE A 194 -10.42 -14.12 18.79
C PHE A 194 -11.55 -14.42 19.76
N VAL A 195 -11.78 -15.69 20.02
CA VAL A 195 -12.77 -16.16 20.98
C VAL A 195 -12.08 -17.07 21.98
N THR A 196 -12.01 -16.62 23.23
CA THR A 196 -11.41 -17.44 24.29
C THR A 196 -12.35 -18.58 24.64
N GLN A 197 -11.82 -19.79 24.56
CA GLN A 197 -12.53 -20.99 24.98
C GLN A 197 -12.46 -21.18 26.50
N THR A 198 -13.41 -21.93 27.04
CA THR A 198 -13.39 -22.30 28.47
C THR A 198 -12.29 -23.32 28.77
N ASP A 199 -11.92 -23.43 30.04
CA ASP A 199 -10.87 -24.37 30.51
C ASP A 199 -11.15 -25.84 30.19
N ASP A 200 -12.41 -26.19 29.91
CA ASP A 200 -12.80 -27.56 29.56
C ASP A 200 -12.57 -27.90 28.08
N VAL A 201 -12.40 -26.89 27.22
CA VAL A 201 -12.23 -27.09 25.76
C VAL A 201 -10.75 -27.23 25.41
N PHE A 202 -9.91 -26.30 25.87
CA PHE A 202 -8.47 -26.32 25.64
C PHE A 202 -7.73 -26.51 26.94
N THR A 203 -7.11 -27.67 27.09
CA THR A 203 -6.33 -28.11 28.25
C THR A 203 -4.84 -28.19 27.91
N ALA A 204 -3.99 -28.32 28.94
CA ALA A 204 -2.56 -28.55 28.74
C ALA A 204 -2.27 -29.82 27.92
N ASP A 205 -3.14 -30.83 27.97
CA ASP A 205 -2.98 -32.07 27.19
C ASP A 205 -3.21 -31.85 25.68
N ASN A 206 -3.92 -30.78 25.30
CA ASN A 206 -4.13 -30.44 23.90
C ASN A 206 -2.91 -29.75 23.27
N VAL A 207 -2.06 -29.13 24.09
CA VAL A 207 -0.93 -28.32 23.60
C VAL A 207 0.43 -28.92 23.93
N VAL A 208 0.57 -29.73 24.98
CA VAL A 208 1.86 -30.32 25.39
C VAL A 208 2.06 -31.71 24.79
N THR A 209 3.12 -31.85 23.99
CA THR A 209 3.60 -33.14 23.49
C THR A 209 4.97 -33.47 24.08
N ILE A 210 5.14 -34.69 24.59
CA ILE A 210 6.43 -35.19 25.04
C ILE A 210 7.04 -36.03 23.93
N VAL A 211 8.24 -35.66 23.48
CA VAL A 211 8.95 -36.30 22.38
C VAL A 211 10.17 -37.05 22.93
N PRO A 212 10.04 -38.35 23.25
CA PRO A 212 11.18 -39.15 23.69
C PRO A 212 12.11 -39.43 22.52
N THR A 213 13.40 -39.11 22.68
CA THR A 213 14.42 -39.31 21.64
C THR A 213 15.74 -39.76 22.26
N GLN A 214 16.63 -40.34 21.45
CA GLN A 214 18.03 -40.58 21.84
C GLN A 214 18.95 -39.44 21.40
N MET A 215 18.53 -38.67 20.40
CA MET A 215 19.26 -37.56 19.80
C MET A 215 18.41 -36.30 19.97
N VAL A 216 18.51 -35.66 21.15
CA VAL A 216 17.73 -34.45 21.48
C VAL A 216 17.98 -33.37 20.43
N ASP A 217 19.26 -33.15 20.08
CA ASP A 217 19.68 -32.10 19.14
C ASP A 217 19.07 -32.25 17.74
N GLU A 218 19.08 -33.44 17.15
CA GLU A 218 18.45 -33.71 15.85
C GLU A 218 16.93 -33.58 15.94
N SER A 219 16.35 -34.12 17.01
CA SER A 219 14.90 -34.19 17.18
C SER A 219 14.22 -32.82 17.26
N TRP A 220 14.78 -31.88 18.04
CA TRP A 220 14.18 -30.54 18.15
C TRP A 220 14.41 -29.74 16.87
N LYS A 221 15.54 -29.91 16.17
CA LYS A 221 15.82 -29.21 14.89
C LYS A 221 14.86 -29.64 13.79
N ASP A 222 14.58 -30.95 13.70
CA ASP A 222 13.61 -31.48 12.75
C ASP A 222 12.20 -30.96 13.05
N ALA A 223 11.81 -30.94 14.33
CA ALA A 223 10.53 -30.38 14.77
C ALA A 223 10.43 -28.87 14.53
N PHE A 224 11.51 -28.13 14.79
CA PHE A 224 11.62 -26.70 14.55
C PHE A 224 11.38 -26.39 13.07
N LEU A 225 12.05 -27.11 12.17
CA LEU A 225 11.92 -26.92 10.73
C LEU A 225 10.52 -27.30 10.23
N ARG A 226 9.98 -28.42 10.72
CA ARG A 226 8.64 -28.89 10.39
C ARG A 226 7.60 -27.83 10.76
N ASP A 227 7.56 -27.43 12.03
CA ASP A 227 6.52 -26.54 12.56
C ASP A 227 6.60 -25.11 12.00
N LEU A 228 7.76 -24.70 11.47
CA LEU A 228 7.97 -23.38 10.90
C LEU A 228 7.10 -23.12 9.67
N ASP A 229 6.93 -24.11 8.78
CA ASP A 229 6.12 -23.97 7.56
C ASP A 229 4.90 -24.90 7.54
N ASP A 230 4.88 -25.94 8.38
CA ASP A 230 3.71 -26.82 8.53
C ASP A 230 2.71 -26.17 9.49
N GLY A 231 1.57 -25.73 8.94
CA GLY A 231 0.44 -25.20 9.70
C GLY A 231 -0.60 -26.26 10.09
N SER A 232 -0.41 -27.54 9.75
CA SER A 232 -1.43 -28.58 9.95
C SER A 232 -1.78 -28.84 11.42
N TRP A 233 -0.88 -28.47 12.34
CA TRP A 233 -1.13 -28.54 13.78
C TRP A 233 -2.01 -27.40 14.30
N CYS A 234 -2.26 -26.35 13.50
CA CYS A 234 -3.03 -25.16 13.85
C CYS A 234 -4.25 -25.01 12.92
N GLN A 235 -5.35 -25.67 13.27
CA GLN A 235 -6.67 -25.40 12.69
C GLN A 235 -7.30 -24.25 13.46
N VAL A 236 -7.31 -23.06 12.89
CA VAL A 236 -7.55 -21.81 13.63
C VAL A 236 -8.95 -21.72 14.24
N GLU A 237 -9.91 -22.46 13.70
CA GLU A 237 -11.30 -22.50 14.15
C GLU A 237 -11.52 -23.46 15.32
N SER A 238 -10.68 -24.51 15.45
CA SER A 238 -10.98 -25.68 16.28
C SER A 238 -9.87 -26.11 17.24
N THR A 239 -8.67 -25.58 17.08
CA THR A 239 -7.50 -25.95 17.90
C THR A 239 -6.86 -24.72 18.55
N PRO A 240 -6.09 -24.90 19.65
CA PRO A 240 -5.27 -23.83 20.18
C PRO A 240 -4.30 -23.30 19.11
N LEU A 241 -4.11 -21.98 19.08
CA LEU A 241 -3.23 -21.31 18.11
C LEU A 241 -1.73 -21.48 18.42
N TRP A 242 -1.37 -22.43 19.29
CA TRP A 242 -0.01 -22.74 19.71
C TRP A 242 0.12 -24.16 20.25
N LYS A 243 1.36 -24.65 20.36
CA LYS A 243 1.71 -25.90 21.02
C LYS A 243 3.10 -25.84 21.66
N VAL A 244 3.37 -26.84 22.50
CA VAL A 244 4.65 -27.04 23.21
C VAL A 244 5.13 -28.47 23.01
N GLU A 245 6.37 -28.65 22.54
CA GLU A 245 7.03 -29.96 22.48
C GLU A 245 8.21 -30.00 23.45
N LEU A 246 8.27 -31.02 24.31
CA LEU A 246 9.43 -31.30 25.16
C LEU A 246 10.22 -32.47 24.57
N HIS A 247 11.35 -32.19 23.96
CA HIS A 247 12.28 -33.19 23.43
C HIS A 247 13.24 -33.61 24.55
N ARG A 248 13.22 -34.89 24.93
CA ARG A 248 14.01 -35.39 26.05
C ARG A 248 14.58 -36.78 25.83
N GLN A 249 15.62 -37.09 26.59
CA GLN A 249 16.24 -38.41 26.53
C GLN A 249 15.44 -39.48 27.30
N GLY A 250 14.80 -40.37 26.57
CA GLY A 250 14.00 -41.47 27.13
C GLY A 250 12.55 -41.10 27.46
N THR A 251 11.77 -42.09 27.90
CA THR A 251 10.33 -41.95 28.18
C THR A 251 10.02 -41.66 29.65
N ASP A 252 10.97 -41.92 30.55
CA ASP A 252 10.76 -41.90 31.99
C ASP A 252 11.11 -40.53 32.59
N ASP A 253 10.23 -40.00 33.44
CA ASP A 253 10.45 -38.73 34.18
C ASP A 253 11.65 -38.82 35.15
N ARG A 254 12.21 -40.02 35.37
CA ARG A 254 13.34 -40.28 36.26
C ARG A 254 14.71 -39.76 35.78
N ASN A 255 14.85 -39.36 34.52
CA ASN A 255 16.12 -38.86 33.96
C ASN A 255 16.19 -37.32 33.93
N SER A 256 15.91 -36.67 35.07
CA SER A 256 15.83 -35.20 35.16
C SER A 256 17.15 -34.48 34.89
N ASP A 257 18.29 -35.17 35.02
CA ASP A 257 19.61 -34.56 34.83
C ASP A 257 20.06 -34.53 33.36
N ALA A 258 19.33 -35.15 32.44
CA ALA A 258 19.65 -35.10 31.01
C ALA A 258 19.20 -33.76 30.39
N PRO A 259 19.94 -33.23 29.40
CA PRO A 259 19.53 -32.03 28.68
C PRO A 259 18.25 -32.28 27.88
N SER A 260 17.47 -31.22 27.67
CA SER A 260 16.22 -31.26 26.92
C SER A 260 16.05 -30.02 26.06
N ALA A 261 15.09 -30.04 25.14
CA ALA A 261 14.71 -28.87 24.36
C ALA A 261 13.21 -28.60 24.52
N LEU A 262 12.87 -27.36 24.87
CA LEU A 262 11.50 -26.88 24.99
C LEU A 262 11.17 -26.06 23.74
N LEU A 263 10.37 -26.63 22.84
CA LEU A 263 9.95 -26.03 21.59
C LEU A 263 8.55 -25.44 21.73
N LEU A 264 8.39 -24.15 21.44
CA LEU A 264 7.10 -23.47 21.41
C LEU A 264 6.81 -23.04 19.97
N SER A 265 5.69 -23.51 19.43
CA SER A 265 5.25 -23.21 18.06
C SER A 265 3.95 -22.42 18.13
N PHE A 266 3.86 -21.32 17.40
CA PHE A 266 2.70 -20.42 17.42
C PHE A 266 2.25 -20.06 16.01
N ASN A 267 0.94 -19.89 15.84
CA ASN A 267 0.44 -19.00 14.81
C ASN A 267 0.92 -17.59 15.15
N HIS A 268 1.54 -16.88 14.20
CA HIS A 268 2.16 -15.60 14.46
C HIS A 268 1.14 -14.49 14.79
N ALA A 269 -0.17 -14.72 14.60
CA ALA A 269 -1.23 -13.81 15.01
C ALA A 269 -1.32 -13.61 16.53
N ILE A 270 -0.92 -14.60 17.35
CA ILE A 270 -1.09 -14.53 18.82
C ILE A 270 0.19 -14.25 19.59
N SER A 271 1.35 -14.27 18.95
CA SER A 271 2.63 -14.12 19.63
C SER A 271 3.70 -13.57 18.69
N ASP A 272 4.70 -12.90 19.25
CA ASP A 272 5.94 -12.50 18.58
C ASP A 272 7.16 -13.01 19.36
N GLN A 273 8.37 -12.69 18.88
CA GLN A 273 9.61 -13.14 19.51
C GLN A 273 9.74 -12.71 20.99
N SER A 274 9.23 -11.52 21.34
CA SER A 274 9.25 -11.01 22.72
C SER A 274 8.28 -11.78 23.59
N SER A 275 7.03 -11.97 23.14
CA SER A 275 6.04 -12.79 23.85
C SER A 275 6.47 -14.24 24.03
N ALA A 276 7.07 -14.86 23.02
CA ALA A 276 7.61 -16.22 23.13
C ALA A 276 8.71 -16.30 24.20
N SER A 277 9.62 -15.32 24.25
CA SER A 277 10.71 -15.26 25.25
C SER A 277 10.17 -15.11 26.68
N ARG A 278 9.21 -14.20 26.88
CA ARG A 278 8.55 -13.95 28.17
C ARG A 278 7.75 -15.18 28.65
N LEU A 279 7.09 -15.87 27.73
CA LEU A 279 6.34 -17.08 28.04
C LEU A 279 7.25 -18.25 28.43
N THR A 280 8.39 -18.40 27.75
CA THR A 280 9.40 -19.40 28.13
C THR A 280 9.90 -19.18 29.57
N ASP A 281 10.26 -17.95 29.93
CA ASP A 281 10.66 -17.58 31.30
C ASP A 281 9.58 -17.93 32.33
N GLN A 282 8.34 -17.51 32.10
CA GLN A 282 7.22 -17.77 33.02
C GLN A 282 6.94 -19.28 33.19
N ILE A 283 6.99 -20.06 32.10
CA ILE A 283 6.82 -21.52 32.14
C ILE A 283 7.91 -22.16 32.99
N LEU A 284 9.18 -21.78 32.80
CA LEU A 284 10.30 -22.36 33.54
C LEU A 284 10.29 -21.97 35.03
N GLU A 285 9.88 -20.74 35.35
CA GLU A 285 9.68 -20.32 36.74
C GLU A 285 8.61 -21.17 37.44
N LEU A 286 7.47 -21.37 36.78
CA LEU A 286 6.36 -22.19 37.31
C LEU A 286 6.74 -23.66 37.44
N ILE A 287 7.47 -24.23 36.49
CA ILE A 287 7.99 -25.61 36.58
C ILE A 287 8.88 -25.75 37.80
N SER A 288 9.87 -24.85 37.94
CA SER A 288 10.80 -24.87 39.06
C SER A 288 10.07 -24.75 40.40
N GLU A 289 9.04 -23.93 40.46
CA GLU A 289 8.25 -23.72 41.67
C GLU A 289 7.40 -24.95 42.02
N TYR A 290 6.67 -25.49 41.03
CA TYR A 290 5.83 -26.66 41.21
C TYR A 290 6.61 -27.83 41.80
N GLU A 291 7.81 -28.08 41.28
CA GLU A 291 8.68 -29.16 41.75
C GLU A 291 9.26 -28.86 43.14
N ALA A 292 9.67 -27.61 43.40
CA ALA A 292 10.19 -27.21 44.71
C ALA A 292 9.13 -27.29 45.82
N GLN A 293 7.85 -27.14 45.47
CA GLN A 293 6.73 -27.10 46.42
C GLN A 293 5.87 -28.36 46.44
N ASN A 294 6.39 -29.49 45.93
CA ASN A 294 5.70 -30.77 45.91
C ASN A 294 4.32 -30.70 45.23
N GLY A 295 4.27 -30.06 44.07
CA GLY A 295 3.09 -29.99 43.21
C GLY A 295 2.12 -28.84 43.51
N LYS A 296 2.62 -27.74 44.09
CA LYS A 296 1.84 -26.54 44.42
C LYS A 296 2.50 -25.29 43.83
N PHE A 297 1.71 -24.27 43.58
CA PHE A 297 2.18 -22.94 43.20
C PHE A 297 1.98 -21.97 44.37
N SER A 298 2.99 -21.19 44.70
CA SER A 298 2.87 -20.00 45.55
C SER A 298 2.77 -18.71 44.75
N LYS A 299 3.29 -18.69 43.51
CA LYS A 299 3.10 -17.63 42.55
C LYS A 299 2.03 -18.01 41.55
N ILE A 300 1.00 -17.18 41.46
CA ILE A 300 -0.09 -17.36 40.51
C ILE A 300 0.11 -16.31 39.42
N PRO A 301 0.27 -16.70 38.14
CA PRO A 301 0.35 -15.74 37.04
C PRO A 301 -0.87 -14.81 37.05
N LYS A 302 -0.65 -13.50 36.94
CA LYS A 302 -1.74 -12.52 36.95
C LYS A 302 -2.62 -12.71 35.73
N GLN A 303 -3.93 -12.84 35.94
CA GLN A 303 -4.93 -12.91 34.87
C GLN A 303 -4.88 -11.66 33.99
N GLN A 304 -4.74 -11.84 32.68
CA GLN A 304 -4.66 -10.77 31.69
C GLN A 304 -5.92 -10.66 30.83
N ASP A 305 -6.14 -9.49 30.25
CA ASP A 305 -7.10 -9.29 29.17
C ASP A 305 -6.52 -9.73 27.82
N ILE A 306 -7.37 -9.82 26.78
CA ILE A 306 -6.88 -9.95 25.40
C ILE A 306 -6.15 -8.65 25.06
N PRO A 307 -4.85 -8.69 24.66
CA PRO A 307 -4.12 -7.48 24.31
C PRO A 307 -4.76 -6.79 23.10
N PRO A 308 -4.66 -5.46 22.99
CA PRO A 308 -5.09 -4.75 21.80
C PRO A 308 -4.31 -5.21 20.57
N SER A 309 -4.88 -5.03 19.39
CA SER A 309 -4.14 -5.19 18.13
C SER A 309 -2.98 -4.18 18.02
N VAL A 310 -2.02 -4.41 17.12
CA VAL A 310 -0.91 -3.46 16.90
C VAL A 310 -1.42 -2.09 16.44
N GLU A 311 -2.50 -2.09 15.66
CA GLU A 311 -3.18 -0.89 15.19
C GLU A 311 -3.78 -0.13 16.37
N GLU A 312 -4.55 -0.79 17.24
CA GLU A 312 -5.12 -0.15 18.43
C GLU A 312 -4.05 0.30 19.42
N SER A 313 -2.96 -0.47 19.56
CA SER A 313 -1.85 -0.14 20.46
C SER A 313 -1.14 1.13 20.02
N VAL A 314 -0.75 1.22 18.74
CA VAL A 314 0.03 2.34 18.20
C VAL A 314 -0.85 3.55 17.87
N LEU A 315 -2.02 3.34 17.29
CA LEU A 315 -2.88 4.42 16.79
C LEU A 315 -3.94 4.87 17.80
N GLY A 316 -4.24 4.04 18.80
CA GLY A 316 -5.33 4.24 19.75
C GLY A 316 -6.56 3.37 19.44
N ARG A 317 -7.37 3.08 20.48
CA ARG A 317 -8.63 2.33 20.32
C ARG A 317 -9.63 3.12 19.47
N GLY A 318 -10.31 2.44 18.55
CA GLY A 318 -11.26 3.06 17.61
C GLY A 318 -10.60 3.96 16.57
N GLN A 319 -9.30 3.78 16.31
CA GLN A 319 -8.52 4.51 15.31
C GLN A 319 -7.97 3.59 14.21
N ARG A 320 -8.53 2.38 14.07
CA ARG A 320 -8.28 1.52 12.90
C ARG A 320 -8.96 2.13 11.68
N TRP A 321 -8.47 1.83 10.49
CA TRP A 321 -8.93 2.42 9.25
C TRP A 321 -10.44 2.32 9.05
N LYS A 322 -11.02 1.15 9.35
CA LYS A 322 -12.47 0.95 9.30
C LYS A 322 -13.27 1.78 10.32
N ASP A 323 -12.62 2.21 11.40
CA ASP A 323 -13.19 3.05 12.46
C ASP A 323 -12.88 4.55 12.23
N VAL A 324 -11.92 4.85 11.33
CA VAL A 324 -11.41 6.21 11.08
C VAL A 324 -12.39 7.03 10.25
N GLN A 325 -12.76 8.16 10.81
CA GLN A 325 -13.30 9.30 10.06
C GLN A 325 -12.14 10.05 9.38
N ALA A 326 -12.36 10.55 8.16
CA ALA A 326 -11.59 11.56 7.41
C ALA A 326 -10.26 12.12 7.96
N ALA A 327 -10.26 12.60 9.21
CA ALA A 327 -9.13 13.21 9.92
C ALA A 327 -7.93 12.28 10.19
N GLY A 328 -8.04 10.96 9.93
CA GLY A 328 -6.96 10.00 10.22
C GLY A 328 -5.77 9.99 9.26
N ILE A 329 -5.85 10.62 8.07
CA ILE A 329 -4.71 10.78 7.15
C ILE A 329 -4.08 12.16 7.40
N SER A 330 -2.85 12.18 7.89
CA SER A 330 -2.07 13.41 8.01
C SER A 330 -1.12 13.60 6.81
N PRO A 331 -0.61 14.84 6.58
CA PRO A 331 0.48 15.06 5.62
C PRO A 331 1.71 14.17 5.89
N GLY A 332 1.93 13.76 7.14
CA GLY A 332 2.99 12.82 7.52
C GLY A 332 2.77 11.42 6.94
N THR A 333 1.54 10.89 7.00
CA THR A 333 1.18 9.60 6.37
C THR A 333 1.39 9.65 4.86
N ILE A 334 0.97 10.75 4.23
CA ILE A 334 1.18 11.00 2.80
C ILE A 334 2.67 11.02 2.45
N LYS A 335 3.48 11.75 3.21
CA LYS A 335 4.93 11.81 3.03
C LYS A 335 5.59 10.43 3.22
N TYR A 336 5.12 9.64 4.18
CA TYR A 336 5.60 8.28 4.42
C TYR A 336 5.34 7.38 3.20
N VAL A 337 4.13 7.38 2.65
CA VAL A 337 3.79 6.62 1.42
C VAL A 337 4.65 7.05 0.25
N ALA A 338 4.82 8.36 0.04
CA ALA A 338 5.67 8.91 -1.01
C ALA A 338 7.13 8.46 -0.86
N GLY A 339 7.65 8.50 0.36
CA GLY A 339 8.99 8.00 0.68
C GLY A 339 9.16 6.53 0.31
N LYS A 340 8.18 5.69 0.65
CA LYS A 340 8.18 4.25 0.30
C LYS A 340 8.12 4.02 -1.21
N ALA A 341 7.32 4.78 -1.95
CA ALA A 341 7.30 4.70 -3.41
C ALA A 341 8.64 5.10 -4.04
N LEU A 342 9.34 6.09 -3.48
CA LEU A 342 10.66 6.51 -3.95
C LEU A 342 11.75 5.46 -3.68
N GLU A 343 11.62 4.61 -2.66
CA GLU A 343 12.57 3.51 -2.42
C GLU A 343 12.64 2.54 -3.59
N GLU A 344 11.52 2.23 -4.25
CA GLU A 344 11.47 1.34 -5.42
C GLU A 344 12.19 1.92 -6.64
N THR A 345 12.28 3.25 -6.76
CA THR A 345 13.06 3.89 -7.83
C THR A 345 14.57 3.61 -7.74
N LYS A 346 15.05 3.19 -6.56
CA LYS A 346 16.42 2.73 -6.36
C LYS A 346 16.65 1.32 -6.90
N SER A 347 15.59 0.59 -7.26
CA SER A 347 15.63 -0.78 -7.79
C SER A 347 16.47 -1.72 -6.91
N PRO A 348 16.09 -1.93 -5.65
CA PRO A 348 16.82 -2.84 -4.77
C PRO A 348 16.82 -4.26 -5.34
N VAL A 349 17.88 -5.02 -5.05
CA VAL A 349 17.96 -6.41 -5.48
C VAL A 349 17.13 -7.31 -4.55
N ILE A 350 16.17 -8.04 -5.09
CA ILE A 350 15.25 -8.89 -4.29
C ILE A 350 15.37 -10.38 -4.62
N LEU A 351 16.07 -10.73 -5.70
CA LEU A 351 16.37 -12.10 -6.12
C LEU A 351 17.83 -12.21 -6.60
N PRO A 352 18.45 -13.41 -6.54
CA PRO A 352 19.76 -13.66 -7.13
C PRO A 352 19.73 -13.54 -8.67
N ASP A 353 20.88 -13.23 -9.29
CA ASP A 353 21.01 -13.05 -10.75
C ASP A 353 20.61 -14.30 -11.57
N ASP A 354 20.73 -15.50 -11.00
CA ASP A 354 20.36 -16.75 -11.67
C ASP A 354 18.84 -16.90 -11.86
N PHE A 355 18.05 -16.10 -11.14
CA PHE A 355 16.62 -15.97 -11.36
C PHE A 355 16.41 -14.92 -12.45
N ASN A 356 16.02 -15.41 -13.63
CA ASN A 356 15.93 -14.67 -14.88
C ASN A 356 14.83 -13.57 -14.82
N THR A 357 15.12 -12.45 -14.16
CA THR A 357 14.19 -11.34 -13.93
C THR A 357 14.14 -10.41 -15.14
N GLY A 358 13.60 -10.91 -16.25
CA GLY A 358 13.32 -10.08 -17.43
C GLY A 358 12.23 -9.01 -17.21
N GLY A 359 11.57 -8.99 -16.04
CA GLY A 359 10.32 -8.28 -15.82
C GLY A 359 10.28 -7.16 -14.78
N GLY A 360 11.39 -6.79 -14.11
CA GLY A 360 11.41 -5.84 -12.96
C GLY A 360 11.09 -4.36 -13.24
N GLY A 361 10.10 -4.05 -14.07
CA GLY A 361 9.65 -2.69 -14.38
C GLY A 361 8.13 -2.51 -14.20
N ILE A 362 7.61 -1.35 -14.62
CA ILE A 362 6.18 -0.96 -14.54
C ILE A 362 5.24 -2.07 -15.08
N ALA A 363 5.68 -2.84 -16.07
CA ALA A 363 4.91 -3.97 -16.61
C ALA A 363 4.62 -5.07 -15.57
N SER A 364 5.54 -5.34 -14.63
CA SER A 364 5.34 -6.30 -13.54
C SER A 364 4.31 -5.77 -12.53
N ALA A 365 4.42 -4.50 -12.14
CA ALA A 365 3.40 -3.86 -11.30
C ALA A 365 2.01 -3.87 -11.95
N LEU A 366 1.92 -3.56 -13.26
CA LEU A 366 0.67 -3.62 -14.03
C LEU A 366 0.10 -5.05 -14.11
N MET A 367 0.95 -6.07 -14.23
CA MET A 367 0.51 -7.47 -14.22
C MET A 367 -0.05 -7.87 -12.85
N THR A 368 0.66 -7.53 -11.77
CA THR A 368 0.18 -7.78 -10.39
C THR A 368 -1.12 -7.05 -10.11
N ILE A 369 -1.23 -5.77 -10.50
CA ILE A 369 -2.48 -5.01 -10.40
C ILE A 369 -3.58 -5.66 -11.24
N SER A 370 -3.25 -6.30 -12.38
CA SER A 370 -4.23 -7.02 -13.20
C SER A 370 -4.73 -8.34 -12.61
N GLY A 371 -4.41 -8.65 -11.35
CA GLY A 371 -4.73 -9.91 -10.69
C GLY A 371 -3.89 -11.09 -11.19
N LYS A 372 -2.72 -10.82 -11.80
CA LYS A 372 -1.82 -11.85 -12.35
C LYS A 372 -0.45 -11.79 -11.70
N ALA A 373 0.11 -12.95 -11.41
CA ALA A 373 1.50 -13.06 -10.98
C ALA A 373 2.45 -12.45 -12.02
N ALA A 374 3.26 -11.46 -11.61
CA ALA A 374 4.21 -10.83 -12.50
C ALA A 374 5.30 -11.81 -12.97
N GLY A 375 5.66 -11.75 -14.25
CA GLY A 375 6.55 -12.75 -14.88
C GLY A 375 5.89 -14.12 -15.12
N GLY A 376 4.60 -14.28 -14.76
CA GLY A 376 3.87 -15.54 -14.75
C GLY A 376 3.91 -16.25 -13.39
N GLU A 377 3.14 -17.32 -13.27
CA GLU A 377 3.02 -18.11 -12.03
C GLU A 377 4.24 -19.01 -11.81
N ASP A 378 4.87 -18.86 -10.66
CA ASP A 378 5.84 -19.77 -10.06
C ASP A 378 5.10 -20.83 -9.25
N THR A 379 5.14 -22.07 -9.74
CA THR A 379 4.54 -23.23 -9.08
C THR A 379 5.52 -23.95 -8.16
N THR A 380 6.73 -23.42 -7.98
CA THR A 380 7.76 -24.03 -7.14
C THR A 380 7.30 -24.04 -5.69
N GLU A 381 7.21 -25.22 -5.10
CA GLU A 381 6.98 -25.35 -3.67
C GLU A 381 8.20 -24.83 -2.91
N ARG A 382 7.96 -23.94 -1.96
CA ARG A 382 9.01 -23.31 -1.17
C ARG A 382 8.85 -23.67 0.30
N LYS A 383 9.99 -23.86 0.95
CA LYS A 383 10.11 -24.09 2.39
C LYS A 383 11.27 -23.27 2.94
N SER A 384 11.14 -22.83 4.16
CA SER A 384 12.21 -22.28 4.96
C SER A 384 13.31 -23.33 5.13
N VAL A 385 14.57 -22.92 5.14
CA VAL A 385 15.73 -23.76 5.52
C VAL A 385 16.45 -23.10 6.67
N VAL A 386 16.90 -23.84 7.67
CA VAL A 386 17.45 -23.25 8.90
C VAL A 386 18.95 -23.50 9.05
N ALA A 387 19.68 -22.50 9.57
CA ALA A 387 21.03 -22.68 10.07
C ALA A 387 21.17 -21.95 11.43
N PHE A 388 21.62 -22.67 12.45
CA PHE A 388 21.82 -22.14 13.79
C PHE A 388 23.28 -21.75 13.98
N ARG A 389 23.55 -20.57 14.52
CA ARG A 389 24.91 -20.08 14.83
C ARG A 389 24.92 -19.32 16.14
N THR A 390 26.09 -19.24 16.74
CA THR A 390 26.32 -18.47 17.96
C THR A 390 27.55 -17.60 17.76
N LEU A 391 27.40 -16.29 18.01
CA LEU A 391 28.53 -15.42 18.22
C LEU A 391 28.93 -15.52 19.69
N SER A 392 30.13 -16.05 19.95
CA SER A 392 30.61 -16.32 21.30
C SER A 392 30.50 -15.09 22.22
N LYS A 393 30.47 -15.30 23.53
CA LYS A 393 30.47 -14.20 24.51
C LYS A 393 31.60 -13.19 24.27
N ARG A 394 32.81 -13.71 24.02
CA ARG A 394 33.99 -12.88 23.71
C ARG A 394 33.76 -12.02 22.48
N SER A 395 33.25 -12.60 21.40
CA SER A 395 32.98 -11.89 20.14
C SER A 395 31.84 -10.88 20.30
N SER A 396 30.80 -11.23 21.06
CA SER A 396 29.66 -10.36 21.36
C SER A 396 30.05 -9.15 22.21
N ASP A 397 30.85 -9.33 23.26
CA ASP A 397 31.37 -8.25 24.11
C ASP A 397 32.29 -7.30 23.33
N ALA A 398 33.14 -7.86 22.46
CA ALA A 398 34.01 -7.08 21.57
C ALA A 398 33.18 -6.28 20.55
N LEU A 399 32.19 -6.90 19.93
CA LEU A 399 31.28 -6.22 18.99
C LEU A 399 30.53 -5.08 19.68
N LEU A 400 30.00 -5.30 20.89
CA LEU A 400 29.33 -4.28 21.68
C LEU A 400 30.26 -3.11 22.00
N THR A 401 31.52 -3.39 22.32
CA THR A 401 32.54 -2.36 22.55
C THR A 401 32.78 -1.53 21.28
N LYS A 402 32.93 -2.17 20.13
CA LYS A 402 33.08 -1.47 18.84
C LYS A 402 31.85 -0.68 18.42
N CYS A 403 30.66 -1.18 18.72
CA CYS A 403 29.42 -0.44 18.52
C CYS A 403 29.41 0.86 19.33
N ARG A 404 29.81 0.81 20.61
CA ARG A 404 29.93 1.99 21.48
C ARG A 404 30.97 2.99 20.94
N GLU A 405 32.13 2.51 20.50
CA GLU A 405 33.18 3.36 19.90
C GLU A 405 32.68 4.10 18.65
N ASN A 406 31.78 3.49 17.87
CA ASN A 406 31.21 4.07 16.65
C ASN A 406 29.87 4.79 16.88
N GLY A 407 29.38 4.86 18.11
CA GLY A 407 28.11 5.51 18.44
C GLY A 407 26.88 4.81 17.85
N VAL A 408 26.93 3.49 17.63
CA VAL A 408 25.85 2.68 17.06
C VAL A 408 25.44 1.56 18.02
N SER A 409 24.30 0.92 17.76
CA SER A 409 23.86 -0.29 18.48
C SER A 409 24.29 -1.58 17.77
N VAL A 410 24.19 -2.72 18.46
CA VAL A 410 24.40 -4.03 17.84
C VAL A 410 23.40 -4.25 16.70
N THR A 411 22.13 -3.84 16.85
CA THR A 411 21.12 -3.87 15.78
C THR A 411 21.60 -3.16 14.51
N ASN A 412 22.28 -2.03 14.64
CA ASN A 412 22.83 -1.30 13.49
C ASN A 412 24.04 -2.01 12.86
N ALA A 413 24.89 -2.65 13.68
CA ALA A 413 25.97 -3.48 13.16
C ALA A 413 25.42 -4.72 12.41
N LEU A 414 24.31 -5.29 12.88
CA LEU A 414 23.61 -6.39 12.23
C LEU A 414 23.02 -5.99 10.87
N SER A 415 22.45 -4.79 10.74
CA SER A 415 21.97 -4.29 9.45
C SER A 415 23.11 -4.09 8.44
N ALA A 416 24.27 -3.60 8.88
CA ALA A 416 25.46 -3.51 8.04
C ALA A 416 25.98 -4.90 7.64
N ALA A 417 26.07 -5.82 8.61
CA ALA A 417 26.57 -7.17 8.39
C ALA A 417 25.72 -7.96 7.40
N ILE A 418 24.38 -7.93 7.55
CA ILE A 418 23.49 -8.64 6.62
C ILE A 418 23.57 -8.07 5.21
N THR A 419 23.64 -6.74 5.09
CA THR A 419 23.76 -6.04 3.80
C THR A 419 25.04 -6.44 3.08
N LEU A 420 26.18 -6.34 3.77
CA LEU A 420 27.48 -6.67 3.20
C LEU A 420 27.59 -8.16 2.87
N THR A 421 27.06 -9.03 3.73
CA THR A 421 27.03 -10.48 3.44
C THR A 421 26.16 -10.77 2.22
N SER A 422 25.02 -10.11 2.04
CA SER A 422 24.18 -10.25 0.84
C SER A 422 24.91 -9.87 -0.46
N THR A 423 25.90 -8.96 -0.41
CA THR A 423 26.73 -8.66 -1.59
C THR A 423 27.53 -9.87 -2.08
N ASP A 424 27.81 -10.85 -1.22
CA ASP A 424 28.66 -12.00 -1.54
C ASP A 424 27.93 -13.10 -2.32
N PHE A 425 26.60 -13.14 -2.23
CA PHE A 425 25.78 -14.27 -2.68
C PHE A 425 24.72 -13.90 -3.72
N VAL A 426 24.47 -12.61 -3.98
CA VAL A 426 23.42 -12.18 -4.92
C VAL A 426 23.76 -12.43 -6.40
N SER A 427 25.04 -12.56 -6.76
CA SER A 427 25.49 -12.71 -8.15
C SER A 427 25.35 -14.13 -8.71
N GLY A 428 24.76 -15.08 -7.97
CA GLY A 428 24.49 -16.46 -8.43
C GLY A 428 25.70 -17.38 -8.52
N ASN A 429 26.83 -16.88 -9.01
CA ASN A 429 28.09 -17.62 -9.11
C ASN A 429 29.00 -17.36 -7.91
N GLU A 430 29.11 -18.35 -7.00
CA GLU A 430 30.11 -18.36 -5.94
C GLU A 430 31.52 -18.11 -6.55
N GLY A 431 32.21 -17.08 -6.07
CA GLY A 431 33.62 -16.84 -6.44
C GLY A 431 33.89 -15.85 -7.58
N GLN A 432 32.93 -15.48 -8.44
CA GLN A 432 33.16 -14.45 -9.47
C GLN A 432 32.79 -13.06 -8.97
N SER A 433 33.77 -12.17 -8.86
CA SER A 433 33.53 -10.76 -8.56
C SER A 433 32.84 -10.09 -9.76
N SER A 434 31.52 -9.97 -9.70
CA SER A 434 30.78 -9.05 -10.54
C SER A 434 31.21 -7.61 -10.22
N SER A 435 31.37 -6.76 -11.22
CA SER A 435 31.60 -5.33 -11.02
C SER A 435 30.30 -4.53 -10.87
N LYS A 436 29.16 -5.21 -10.74
CA LYS A 436 27.86 -4.55 -10.59
C LYS A 436 27.77 -3.89 -9.21
N GLU A 437 27.18 -2.71 -9.21
CA GLU A 437 26.80 -1.98 -7.99
C GLU A 437 25.28 -2.07 -7.82
N ARG A 438 24.81 -2.37 -6.61
CA ARG A 438 23.38 -2.62 -6.31
C ARG A 438 22.93 -1.91 -5.05
N ASN A 439 21.65 -1.58 -5.01
CA ASN A 439 20.99 -1.13 -3.79
C ASN A 439 20.38 -2.32 -3.06
N TYR A 440 20.36 -2.25 -1.73
CA TYR A 440 19.86 -3.29 -0.86
C TYR A 440 18.78 -2.71 0.04
N LYS A 441 17.59 -3.32 0.03
CA LYS A 441 16.46 -2.98 0.89
C LYS A 441 16.41 -4.00 2.03
N ILE A 442 16.60 -3.55 3.27
CA ILE A 442 16.70 -4.39 4.45
C ILE A 442 15.46 -4.22 5.32
N LEU A 443 14.74 -5.30 5.58
CA LEU A 443 13.62 -5.32 6.51
C LEU A 443 14.15 -5.43 7.95
N GLN A 444 13.93 -4.41 8.76
CA GLN A 444 14.22 -4.44 10.19
C GLN A 444 12.92 -4.60 10.98
N SER A 445 12.77 -5.72 11.69
CA SER A 445 11.63 -5.92 12.60
C SER A 445 11.76 -5.05 13.86
N LEU A 446 10.62 -4.55 14.35
CA LEU A 446 10.50 -3.65 15.49
C LEU A 446 9.50 -4.21 16.52
N ASP A 447 9.78 -3.99 17.81
CA ASP A 447 8.82 -4.22 18.88
C ASP A 447 7.93 -2.97 19.05
N MET A 448 6.68 -3.07 18.60
CA MET A 448 5.76 -1.94 18.51
C MET A 448 5.18 -1.51 19.85
N ARG A 449 5.37 -2.32 20.91
CA ARG A 449 5.00 -1.97 22.30
C ARG A 449 5.61 -0.63 22.73
N ARG A 450 6.78 -0.28 22.18
CA ARG A 450 7.49 0.97 22.51
C ARG A 450 6.82 2.22 21.93
N PHE A 451 6.01 2.07 20.88
CA PHE A 451 5.32 3.17 20.20
C PHE A 451 3.85 3.25 20.62
N GLY A 452 3.26 2.13 21.05
CA GLY A 452 1.88 2.04 21.56
C GLY A 452 1.73 2.03 23.09
N ALA A 453 2.77 2.42 23.83
CA ALA A 453 2.91 2.21 25.28
C ALA A 453 1.83 2.85 26.18
N VAL A 454 0.87 3.58 25.59
CA VAL A 454 -0.31 4.09 26.30
C VAL A 454 -1.34 2.96 26.55
N LEU A 455 -1.37 1.91 25.72
CA LEU A 455 -2.42 0.89 25.74
C LEU A 455 -1.94 -0.55 25.95
N ASP A 456 -0.67 -0.88 25.68
CA ASP A 456 -0.12 -2.20 25.99
C ASP A 456 1.37 -2.11 26.38
N ARG A 457 1.71 -2.60 27.58
CA ARG A 457 3.08 -2.68 28.12
C ARG A 457 3.72 -4.06 27.93
N GLY A 458 3.08 -4.93 27.14
CA GLY A 458 3.45 -6.33 26.97
C GLY A 458 3.10 -7.17 28.19
N GLU A 459 1.99 -6.86 28.86
CA GLU A 459 1.53 -7.57 30.07
C GLU A 459 0.94 -8.95 29.74
N SER A 460 0.56 -9.16 28.48
CA SER A 460 -0.03 -10.40 27.94
C SER A 460 0.74 -10.91 26.71
N VAL A 461 0.55 -12.18 26.38
CA VAL A 461 1.02 -12.78 25.11
C VAL A 461 0.24 -12.16 23.95
N GLY A 462 0.94 -11.63 22.93
CA GLY A 462 0.32 -11.00 21.76
C GLY A 462 1.30 -10.75 20.61
N CYS A 463 0.78 -10.50 19.41
CA CYS A 463 1.59 -10.11 18.26
C CYS A 463 1.65 -8.59 18.12
N LEU A 464 2.76 -8.00 18.58
CA LEU A 464 3.01 -6.55 18.46
C LEU A 464 4.33 -6.31 17.72
N ALA A 465 4.62 -7.17 16.76
CA ALA A 465 5.72 -7.01 15.83
C ALA A 465 5.32 -6.05 14.70
N GLY A 466 6.22 -5.13 14.38
CA GLY A 466 6.14 -4.28 13.19
C GLY A 466 7.46 -4.32 12.44
N SER A 467 7.61 -3.46 11.44
CA SER A 467 8.85 -3.39 10.68
C SER A 467 9.07 -2.02 10.05
N MET A 468 10.32 -1.75 9.69
CA MET A 468 10.72 -0.63 8.85
C MET A 468 11.71 -1.10 7.80
N ASP A 469 11.86 -0.32 6.74
CA ASP A 469 12.82 -0.61 5.67
C ASP A 469 14.04 0.29 5.81
N LEU A 470 15.23 -0.29 5.62
CA LEU A 470 16.48 0.45 5.47
C LEU A 470 16.96 0.30 4.03
N MET A 471 17.37 1.41 3.43
CA MET A 471 17.99 1.42 2.10
C MET A 471 19.49 1.60 2.24
N HIS A 472 20.27 0.63 1.80
CA HIS A 472 21.73 0.72 1.73
C HIS A 472 22.23 0.67 0.29
N GLY A 473 23.34 1.37 0.05
CA GLY A 473 24.06 1.33 -1.22
C GLY A 473 23.89 2.58 -2.10
N PRO A 474 24.43 2.53 -3.32
CA PRO A 474 24.85 1.32 -4.03
C PRO A 474 26.16 0.69 -3.49
N LEU A 475 26.23 -0.64 -3.44
CA LEU A 475 27.41 -1.42 -3.04
C LEU A 475 27.83 -2.38 -4.14
N LYS A 476 29.14 -2.63 -4.27
CA LYS A 476 29.69 -3.57 -5.24
C LYS A 476 29.44 -5.02 -4.78
N ASP A 477 29.13 -5.92 -5.72
CA ASP A 477 29.07 -7.36 -5.44
C ASP A 477 30.42 -7.84 -4.85
N GLY A 478 30.36 -8.70 -3.82
CA GLY A 478 31.53 -9.26 -3.11
C GLY A 478 32.19 -8.34 -2.07
N THR A 479 31.63 -7.17 -1.77
CA THR A 479 32.21 -6.23 -0.78
C THR A 479 32.33 -6.87 0.62
N GLY A 480 31.37 -7.70 1.03
CA GLY A 480 31.44 -8.42 2.31
C GLY A 480 32.64 -9.36 2.39
N ARG A 481 32.87 -10.12 1.32
CA ARG A 481 33.99 -11.06 1.17
C ARG A 481 35.32 -10.33 1.19
N ASP A 482 35.42 -9.19 0.51
CA ASP A 482 36.63 -8.36 0.50
C ASP A 482 36.98 -7.91 1.94
N ILE A 483 35.99 -7.48 2.72
CA ILE A 483 36.19 -7.08 4.13
C ILE A 483 36.62 -8.28 4.98
N ARG A 484 35.99 -9.45 4.82
CA ARG A 484 36.31 -10.64 5.61
C ARG A 484 37.70 -11.21 5.32
N THR A 485 38.06 -11.29 4.04
CA THR A 485 39.26 -12.02 3.59
C THR A 485 40.51 -11.14 3.54
N ASN A 486 40.37 -9.84 3.30
CA ASN A 486 41.46 -8.88 3.28
C ASN A 486 41.01 -7.54 3.89
N PRO A 487 40.74 -7.51 5.22
CA PRO A 487 40.22 -6.33 5.89
C PRO A 487 41.21 -5.17 5.75
N THR A 488 40.73 -4.10 5.13
CA THR A 488 41.41 -2.81 5.08
C THR A 488 40.70 -1.86 6.04
N GLN A 489 41.39 -0.82 6.51
CA GLN A 489 40.74 0.23 7.32
C GLN A 489 39.56 0.86 6.57
N LYS A 490 39.67 1.00 5.24
CA LYS A 490 38.59 1.50 4.38
C LYS A 490 37.37 0.57 4.40
N GLY A 491 37.58 -0.74 4.28
CA GLY A 491 36.51 -1.74 4.34
C GLY A 491 35.81 -1.78 5.70
N LEU A 492 36.58 -1.70 6.79
CA LEU A 492 36.03 -1.60 8.14
C LEU A 492 35.26 -0.28 8.37
N ASN A 493 35.78 0.84 7.85
CA ASN A 493 35.05 2.11 7.89
C ASN A 493 33.72 2.00 7.15
N LEU A 494 33.68 1.37 5.98
CA LEU A 494 32.43 1.14 5.24
C LEU A 494 31.41 0.34 6.06
N PHE A 495 31.83 -0.72 6.76
CA PHE A 495 30.95 -1.47 7.67
C PHE A 495 30.31 -0.54 8.73
N TRP A 496 31.12 0.28 9.39
CA TRP A 496 30.64 1.18 10.43
C TRP A 496 29.84 2.36 9.89
N ASP A 497 30.12 2.81 8.67
CA ASP A 497 29.37 3.88 8.00
C ASP A 497 27.97 3.39 7.62
N LEU A 498 27.83 2.15 7.12
CA LEU A 498 26.53 1.51 6.90
C LEU A 498 25.75 1.33 8.21
N ALA A 499 26.43 0.96 9.31
CA ALA A 499 25.77 0.88 10.61
C ALA A 499 25.25 2.24 11.08
N LYS A 500 26.02 3.33 10.88
CA LYS A 500 25.59 4.69 11.20
C LYS A 500 24.45 5.16 10.28
N GLU A 501 24.48 4.79 9.01
CA GLU A 501 23.41 5.06 8.06
C GLU A 501 22.11 4.38 8.49
N GLY A 502 22.15 3.09 8.84
CA GLY A 502 21.00 2.37 9.39
C GLY A 502 20.48 3.01 10.68
N LYS A 503 21.37 3.45 11.58
CA LYS A 503 20.97 4.20 12.77
C LYS A 503 20.24 5.51 12.43
N ALA A 504 20.78 6.28 11.48
CA ALA A 504 20.18 7.55 11.06
C ALA A 504 18.79 7.35 10.45
N GLN A 505 18.62 6.32 9.61
CA GLN A 505 17.32 5.97 9.03
C GLN A 505 16.31 5.52 10.10
N THR A 506 16.72 4.70 11.08
CA THR A 506 15.84 4.34 12.20
C THR A 506 15.46 5.55 13.05
N GLN A 507 16.40 6.47 13.30
CA GLN A 507 16.11 7.68 14.06
C GLN A 507 15.14 8.59 13.30
N ASP A 508 15.36 8.82 12.01
CA ASP A 508 14.46 9.60 11.15
C ASP A 508 13.05 9.00 11.13
N PHE A 509 12.94 7.68 10.94
CA PHE A 509 11.67 6.96 11.01
C PHE A 509 10.94 7.21 12.33
N ILE A 510 11.62 7.18 13.47
CA ILE A 510 11.01 7.43 14.78
C ILE A 510 10.65 8.93 14.93
N ASP A 511 11.56 9.83 14.59
CA ASP A 511 11.40 11.28 14.76
C ASP A 511 10.27 11.86 13.89
N THR A 512 9.95 11.20 12.78
CA THR A 512 8.86 11.59 11.88
C THR A 512 7.54 10.86 12.16
N ASP A 513 7.37 10.23 13.33
CA ASP A 513 6.19 9.42 13.67
C ASP A 513 5.92 8.27 12.66
N GLY A 514 7.01 7.77 12.07
CA GLY A 514 7.00 6.69 11.08
C GLY A 514 6.31 5.41 11.56
N PRO A 515 6.45 4.95 12.83
CA PRO A 515 5.70 3.80 13.34
C PRO A 515 4.19 3.94 13.17
N SER A 516 3.62 5.09 13.52
CA SER A 516 2.19 5.37 13.39
C SER A 516 1.78 5.43 11.92
N HIS A 517 2.57 6.08 11.07
CA HIS A 517 2.30 6.13 9.63
C HIS A 517 2.38 4.76 8.96
N ALA A 518 3.36 3.94 9.33
CA ALA A 518 3.53 2.58 8.82
C ALA A 518 2.35 1.69 9.17
N VAL A 519 1.94 1.67 10.45
CA VAL A 519 0.79 0.90 10.93
C VAL A 519 -0.49 1.38 10.24
N ARG A 520 -0.68 2.69 10.09
CA ARG A 520 -1.87 3.24 9.41
C ARG A 520 -1.95 2.88 7.93
N VAL A 521 -0.85 2.98 7.20
CA VAL A 521 -0.80 2.61 5.78
C VAL A 521 -1.04 1.11 5.61
N PHE A 522 -0.45 0.30 6.48
CA PHE A 522 -0.66 -1.14 6.48
C PHE A 522 -2.13 -1.51 6.76
N ASP A 523 -2.73 -0.89 7.78
CA ASP A 523 -4.13 -1.11 8.15
C ASP A 523 -5.11 -0.67 7.06
N PHE A 524 -4.86 0.49 6.43
CA PHE A 524 -5.56 0.93 5.22
C PHE A 524 -5.46 -0.13 4.11
N ALA A 525 -4.24 -0.57 3.84
CA ALA A 525 -3.97 -1.50 2.77
C ALA A 525 -4.56 -2.88 3.02
N MET A 526 -4.74 -3.32 4.27
CA MET A 526 -5.41 -4.59 4.62
C MET A 526 -6.93 -4.49 4.65
N THR A 527 -7.46 -3.33 5.02
CA THR A 527 -8.91 -3.09 5.14
C THR A 527 -9.54 -2.83 3.78
N ILE A 528 -8.92 -1.99 2.96
CA ILE A 528 -9.48 -1.52 1.69
C ILE A 528 -8.93 -2.34 0.52
N SER A 529 -7.61 -2.47 0.46
CA SER A 529 -6.98 -3.30 -0.56
C SER A 529 -6.99 -4.74 -0.04
N ASP A 530 -7.26 -5.75 -0.87
CA ASP A 530 -7.09 -7.15 -0.50
C ASP A 530 -5.57 -7.44 -0.53
N MET A 531 -4.83 -6.81 0.39
CA MET A 531 -3.37 -6.89 0.48
C MET A 531 -2.92 -8.34 0.62
N ASN A 532 -3.76 -9.20 1.17
CA ASN A 532 -3.45 -10.61 1.21
C ASN A 532 -3.46 -11.27 -0.17
N ASN A 533 -4.42 -10.94 -1.05
CA ASN A 533 -4.37 -11.34 -2.46
C ASN A 533 -3.09 -10.77 -3.13
N LEU A 534 -2.67 -9.54 -2.79
CA LEU A 534 -1.39 -8.99 -3.28
C LEU A 534 -0.18 -9.83 -2.82
N VAL A 535 -0.14 -10.22 -1.55
CA VAL A 535 0.90 -11.09 -0.99
C VAL A 535 0.88 -12.46 -1.66
N HIS A 536 -0.30 -13.00 -1.96
CA HIS A 536 -0.45 -14.25 -2.71
C HIS A 536 0.09 -14.14 -4.14
N LEU A 537 -0.31 -13.11 -4.88
CA LEU A 537 0.12 -12.86 -6.26
C LEU A 537 1.62 -12.60 -6.37
N THR A 538 2.19 -11.87 -5.40
CA THR A 538 3.64 -11.65 -5.33
C THR A 538 4.37 -12.96 -4.97
N ALA A 539 3.83 -13.78 -4.06
CA ALA A 539 4.37 -15.11 -3.79
C ALA A 539 4.35 -16.01 -5.03
N GLN A 540 3.34 -15.91 -5.88
CA GLN A 540 3.27 -16.65 -7.14
C GLN A 540 4.06 -16.01 -8.28
N SER A 541 4.59 -14.81 -8.12
CA SER A 541 5.31 -14.12 -9.20
C SER A 541 6.67 -14.76 -9.47
N LYS A 542 7.01 -15.03 -10.73
CA LYS A 542 8.39 -15.39 -11.12
C LYS A 542 9.38 -14.23 -10.96
N ASP A 543 8.90 -12.99 -11.07
CA ASP A 543 9.74 -11.80 -10.97
C ASP A 543 10.14 -11.46 -9.53
N SER A 544 9.35 -11.88 -8.53
CA SER A 544 9.63 -11.58 -7.11
C SER A 544 9.69 -12.81 -6.21
N GLN A 545 8.98 -13.89 -6.53
CA GLN A 545 8.85 -15.11 -5.71
C GLN A 545 8.47 -14.81 -4.24
N GLY A 546 7.68 -13.76 -4.03
CA GLY A 546 7.28 -13.25 -2.72
C GLY A 546 8.37 -12.48 -1.99
N ARG A 547 9.45 -12.06 -2.66
CA ARG A 547 10.52 -11.25 -2.06
C ARG A 547 10.28 -9.77 -2.33
N ALA A 548 10.22 -9.00 -1.26
CA ALA A 548 10.20 -7.53 -1.32
C ALA A 548 11.51 -6.91 -0.80
N TYR A 549 12.39 -7.72 -0.21
CA TYR A 549 13.58 -7.27 0.51
C TYR A 549 14.80 -8.08 0.11
N SER A 550 15.93 -7.40 -0.02
CA SER A 550 17.24 -8.02 -0.25
C SER A 550 17.65 -8.88 0.94
N ALA A 551 17.35 -8.41 2.14
CA ALA A 551 17.52 -9.18 3.36
C ALA A 551 16.60 -8.66 4.47
N GLY A 552 16.51 -9.37 5.59
CA GLY A 552 15.81 -8.89 6.77
C GLY A 552 16.29 -9.53 8.06
N PHE A 553 16.06 -8.86 9.17
CA PHE A 553 16.43 -9.41 10.47
C PHE A 553 15.52 -8.95 11.60
N THR A 554 15.43 -9.80 12.63
CA THR A 554 14.85 -9.45 13.93
C THR A 554 15.88 -9.63 15.03
N ASN A 555 15.90 -8.70 15.98
CA ASN A 555 16.78 -8.74 17.14
C ASN A 555 15.95 -8.45 18.41
N ALA A 556 15.69 -9.49 19.21
CA ALA A 556 14.99 -9.34 20.49
C ALA A 556 15.82 -8.62 21.56
N GLY A 557 17.10 -8.34 21.30
CA GLY A 557 18.00 -7.70 22.25
C GLY A 557 18.59 -8.70 23.23
N VAL A 558 18.63 -8.33 24.51
CA VAL A 558 19.21 -9.15 25.59
C VAL A 558 18.07 -9.76 26.39
N PHE A 559 18.00 -11.09 26.42
CA PHE A 559 16.93 -11.85 27.06
C PHE A 559 16.72 -11.40 28.51
N GLU A 560 17.80 -11.30 29.28
CA GLU A 560 17.82 -10.91 30.69
C GLU A 560 17.49 -9.42 30.94
N ARG A 561 17.18 -8.66 29.89
CA ARG A 561 16.72 -7.26 29.97
C ARG A 561 15.29 -7.08 29.49
N LEU A 562 14.64 -8.16 29.04
CA LEU A 562 13.21 -8.13 28.76
C LEU A 562 12.44 -8.21 30.07
N ASP A 563 11.27 -7.56 30.11
CA ASP A 563 10.39 -7.62 31.27
C ASP A 563 9.61 -8.94 31.29
N SER A 564 9.51 -9.56 32.46
CA SER A 564 8.71 -10.75 32.74
C SER A 564 7.23 -10.42 32.74
N PHE A 565 6.41 -11.46 32.58
CA PHE A 565 5.00 -11.35 32.95
C PHE A 565 4.84 -11.21 34.47
N GLU A 566 3.75 -10.57 34.90
CA GLU A 566 3.47 -10.32 36.32
C GLU A 566 2.79 -11.51 36.99
N TYR A 567 3.04 -11.67 38.29
CA TYR A 567 2.32 -12.59 39.17
C TYR A 567 1.38 -11.82 40.11
N GLU A 568 0.35 -12.48 40.63
CA GLU A 568 -0.56 -11.90 41.61
C GLU A 568 0.21 -11.42 42.86
N GLY A 569 -0.01 -10.15 43.23
CA GLY A 569 0.66 -9.52 44.37
C GLY A 569 1.99 -8.84 44.03
N ASP A 570 2.55 -9.06 42.84
CA ASP A 570 3.69 -8.28 42.36
C ASP A 570 3.25 -6.87 41.96
N SER A 571 4.04 -5.87 42.35
CA SER A 571 3.76 -4.47 42.00
C SER A 571 4.37 -4.04 40.66
N ILE A 572 5.37 -4.77 40.15
CA ILE A 572 6.14 -4.45 38.94
C ILE A 572 6.70 -5.77 38.36
N SER A 573 6.72 -5.90 37.03
CA SER A 573 7.45 -6.96 36.32
C SER A 573 8.96 -6.93 36.60
N GLY A 574 9.58 -8.11 36.73
CA GLY A 574 11.02 -8.26 36.87
C GLY A 574 11.71 -8.49 35.53
N PRO A 575 13.05 -8.51 35.46
CA PRO A 575 13.75 -8.97 34.27
C PRO A 575 13.62 -10.50 34.11
N LEU A 576 13.65 -11.00 32.87
CA LEU A 576 13.74 -12.45 32.59
C LEU A 576 15.02 -13.05 33.17
N LYS A 577 14.98 -14.34 33.49
CA LYS A 577 16.10 -15.09 34.07
C LYS A 577 16.49 -16.23 33.13
N THR A 578 17.78 -16.44 32.95
CA THR A 578 18.26 -17.65 32.27
C THR A 578 18.26 -18.88 33.17
N LYS A 579 17.97 -18.72 34.47
CA LYS A 579 18.01 -19.81 35.45
C LYS A 579 16.82 -19.79 36.41
N HIS A 580 16.11 -20.90 36.48
CA HIS A 580 14.98 -21.14 37.36
C HIS A 580 15.19 -22.44 38.13
N GLY A 581 15.56 -22.33 39.41
CA GLY A 581 15.91 -23.48 40.25
C GLY A 581 17.06 -24.29 39.63
N GLN A 582 16.76 -25.51 39.20
CA GLN A 582 17.74 -26.40 38.57
C GLN A 582 17.83 -26.26 37.04
N TYR A 583 16.87 -25.57 36.41
CA TYR A 583 16.80 -25.39 34.96
C TYR A 583 17.55 -24.14 34.54
N GLU A 584 18.38 -24.27 33.51
CA GLU A 584 19.17 -23.20 32.92
C GLU A 584 19.00 -23.22 31.40
N ILE A 585 18.67 -22.07 30.82
CA ILE A 585 18.59 -21.85 29.37
C ILE A 585 20.03 -21.69 28.85
N GLU A 586 20.51 -22.68 28.10
CA GLU A 586 21.83 -22.66 27.47
C GLU A 586 21.82 -21.88 26.15
N ASP A 587 20.76 -22.11 25.36
CA ASP A 587 20.52 -21.49 24.07
C ASP A 587 19.03 -21.15 23.87
N LEU A 588 18.77 -20.11 23.08
CA LEU A 588 17.43 -19.73 22.64
C LEU A 588 17.45 -19.38 21.16
N PHE A 589 16.64 -20.07 20.36
CA PHE A 589 16.54 -19.88 18.92
C PHE A 589 15.11 -19.48 18.53
N TYR A 590 14.98 -18.64 17.50
CA TYR A 590 13.68 -18.15 17.03
C TYR A 590 13.65 -18.03 15.51
N ALA A 591 12.56 -18.39 14.85
CA ALA A 591 12.34 -18.10 13.43
C ALA A 591 10.86 -17.93 13.13
N ALA A 592 10.53 -17.12 12.12
CA ALA A 592 9.21 -17.04 11.54
C ALA A 592 9.26 -17.58 10.10
N SER A 593 8.16 -18.15 9.60
CA SER A 593 8.12 -18.68 8.24
C SER A 593 8.51 -17.59 7.24
N ASN A 594 9.41 -17.93 6.31
CA ASN A 594 9.80 -17.07 5.20
C ASN A 594 9.53 -17.74 3.83
N ALA A 595 8.90 -18.93 3.84
CA ALA A 595 8.73 -19.79 2.69
C ALA A 595 7.96 -19.12 1.53
N ARG A 596 6.87 -18.40 1.84
CA ARG A 596 5.97 -17.84 0.82
C ARG A 596 6.29 -16.40 0.47
N SER A 597 6.37 -15.52 1.47
CA SER A 597 6.61 -14.08 1.34
C SER A 597 7.59 -13.59 2.42
N GLY A 598 8.33 -12.49 2.17
CA GLY A 598 9.40 -12.00 3.04
C GLY A 598 10.69 -11.58 2.32
N CYS A 599 11.84 -11.97 2.88
CA CYS A 599 13.16 -11.49 2.45
C CYS A 599 13.92 -12.57 1.68
N LEU A 600 14.85 -12.18 0.80
CA LEU A 600 15.76 -13.13 0.16
C LEU A 600 16.65 -13.84 1.18
N TYR A 601 17.37 -13.07 2.01
CA TYR A 601 18.10 -13.58 3.17
C TYR A 601 17.42 -13.13 4.46
N ARG A 602 17.32 -13.99 5.47
CA ARG A 602 16.71 -13.62 6.75
C ARG A 602 17.40 -14.31 7.93
N PHE A 603 17.57 -13.59 9.03
CA PHE A 603 17.88 -14.22 10.32
C PHE A 603 17.14 -13.57 11.48
N SER A 604 17.02 -14.32 12.57
CA SER A 604 16.59 -13.81 13.87
C SER A 604 17.73 -13.97 14.86
N CYS A 605 17.82 -13.06 15.83
CA CYS A 605 18.76 -13.22 16.92
C CYS A 605 18.23 -12.77 18.28
N VAL A 606 18.85 -13.29 19.33
CA VAL A 606 18.66 -12.91 20.73
C VAL A 606 19.98 -13.12 21.48
N THR A 607 20.30 -12.23 22.43
CA THR A 607 21.47 -12.40 23.31
C THR A 607 21.04 -13.15 24.57
N VAL A 608 21.70 -14.27 24.86
CA VAL A 608 21.46 -15.10 26.06
C VAL A 608 22.81 -15.40 26.71
N ASN A 609 22.95 -15.16 28.02
CA ASN A 609 24.19 -15.32 28.78
C ASN A 609 25.40 -14.57 28.19
N GLY A 610 25.14 -13.47 27.47
CA GLY A 610 26.14 -12.67 26.77
C GLY A 610 26.55 -13.19 25.39
N GLU A 611 25.95 -14.28 24.91
CA GLU A 611 26.17 -14.82 23.57
C GLU A 611 25.01 -14.48 22.64
N LEU A 612 25.31 -14.04 21.42
CA LEU A 612 24.27 -13.72 20.44
C LEU A 612 23.95 -14.98 19.62
N LYS A 613 22.75 -15.52 19.82
CA LYS A 613 22.25 -16.73 19.15
C LYS A 613 21.51 -16.32 17.88
N PHE A 614 21.80 -16.99 16.76
CA PHE A 614 21.27 -16.70 15.44
C PHE A 614 20.53 -17.90 14.87
N THR A 615 19.41 -17.63 14.20
CA THR A 615 18.71 -18.59 13.34
C THR A 615 18.52 -17.98 11.96
N PHE A 616 19.27 -18.46 10.97
CA PHE A 616 19.16 -18.05 9.57
C PHE A 616 18.10 -18.88 8.87
N HIS A 617 17.10 -18.25 8.25
CA HIS A 617 15.91 -18.93 7.74
C HIS A 617 15.39 -18.36 6.39
N PRO A 618 16.21 -18.36 5.31
CA PRO A 618 15.73 -18.00 3.98
C PRO A 618 14.85 -19.11 3.37
N ALA A 619 14.26 -18.84 2.19
CA ALA A 619 13.39 -19.79 1.50
C ALA A 619 14.14 -20.59 0.43
N SER A 620 14.07 -21.91 0.50
CA SER A 620 14.49 -22.85 -0.55
C SER A 620 13.36 -23.03 -1.58
N PRO A 621 13.66 -23.19 -2.89
CA PRO A 621 14.99 -23.31 -3.48
C PRO A 621 15.63 -21.97 -3.89
N ILE A 622 15.07 -20.83 -3.51
CA ILE A 622 15.65 -19.50 -3.82
C ILE A 622 17.05 -19.40 -3.22
N VAL A 623 17.18 -19.82 -1.95
CA VAL A 623 18.44 -20.02 -1.26
C VAL A 623 18.49 -21.47 -0.80
N SER A 624 19.45 -22.24 -1.33
CA SER A 624 19.64 -23.63 -0.91
C SER A 624 20.12 -23.71 0.54
N GLN A 625 19.93 -24.86 1.19
CA GLN A 625 20.45 -25.10 2.54
C GLN A 625 21.97 -24.87 2.60
N GLU A 626 22.72 -25.38 1.63
CA GLU A 626 24.17 -25.17 1.53
C GLU A 626 24.53 -23.68 1.43
N THR A 627 23.81 -22.92 0.60
CA THR A 627 24.03 -21.48 0.46
C THR A 627 23.71 -20.74 1.76
N ASN A 628 22.65 -21.16 2.47
CA ASN A 628 22.28 -20.59 3.76
C ASN A 628 23.35 -20.85 4.83
N GLU A 629 23.92 -22.05 4.89
CA GLU A 629 25.00 -22.39 5.82
C GLU A 629 26.25 -21.53 5.55
N LYS A 630 26.65 -21.38 4.28
CA LYS A 630 27.76 -20.51 3.88
C LYS A 630 27.47 -19.03 4.18
N PHE A 631 26.25 -18.57 3.96
CA PHE A 631 25.82 -17.21 4.29
C PHE A 631 25.89 -16.97 5.81
N ALA A 632 25.42 -17.93 6.61
CA ALA A 632 25.46 -17.87 8.05
C ALA A 632 26.90 -17.78 8.58
N ASP A 633 27.80 -18.63 8.08
CA ASP A 633 29.22 -18.61 8.45
C ASP A 633 29.88 -17.28 8.05
N ALA A 634 29.58 -16.79 6.84
CA ALA A 634 30.07 -15.52 6.35
C ALA A 634 29.64 -14.34 7.24
N LEU A 635 28.38 -14.31 7.66
CA LEU A 635 27.89 -13.23 8.52
C LEU A 635 28.58 -13.23 9.89
N ILE A 636 28.74 -14.41 10.51
CA ILE A 636 29.44 -14.54 11.79
C ILE A 636 30.90 -14.09 11.66
N GLU A 637 31.60 -14.56 10.63
CA GLU A 637 32.98 -14.13 10.35
C GLU A 637 33.09 -12.63 10.16
N LEU A 638 32.16 -12.00 9.42
CA LEU A 638 32.16 -10.55 9.22
C LEU A 638 32.00 -9.79 10.55
N LEU A 639 31.12 -10.27 11.44
CA LEU A 639 30.95 -9.68 12.76
C LEU A 639 32.20 -9.82 13.62
N GLU A 640 32.89 -10.96 13.58
CA GLU A 640 34.14 -11.19 14.31
C GLU A 640 35.30 -10.34 13.80
N VAL A 641 35.39 -10.14 12.48
CA VAL A 641 36.34 -9.24 11.84
C VAL A 641 36.04 -7.79 12.22
N ALA A 642 34.78 -7.35 12.15
CA ALA A 642 34.38 -6.00 12.56
C ALA A 642 34.62 -5.75 14.06
N ALA A 643 34.41 -6.77 14.90
CA ALA A 643 34.68 -6.73 16.33
C ALA A 643 36.18 -6.72 16.67
N GLY A 644 37.06 -7.08 15.72
CA GLY A 644 38.50 -7.22 15.94
C GLY A 644 38.90 -8.44 16.78
N VAL A 645 38.04 -9.46 16.84
CA VAL A 645 38.34 -10.72 17.56
C VAL A 645 39.15 -11.68 16.70
N ARG A 646 38.89 -11.68 15.39
CA ARG A 646 39.67 -12.45 14.43
C ARG A 646 40.85 -11.61 13.96
N GLU A 647 42.05 -12.00 14.38
CA GLU A 647 43.30 -11.36 13.95
C GLU A 647 43.50 -11.62 12.45
N VAL A 648 43.34 -10.57 11.66
CA VAL A 648 43.77 -10.54 10.27
C VAL A 648 44.66 -9.32 10.15
N ASP A 649 45.87 -9.49 9.61
CA ASP A 649 46.82 -8.39 9.43
C ASP A 649 46.19 -7.30 8.55
N VAL A 650 45.75 -6.21 9.18
CA VAL A 650 45.17 -5.07 8.48
C VAL A 650 46.27 -4.42 7.67
N LYS A 651 46.27 -4.66 6.36
CA LYS A 651 47.22 -4.03 5.45
C LYS A 651 46.91 -2.54 5.36
N ALA A 652 47.90 -1.71 5.68
CA ALA A 652 47.83 -0.28 5.47
C ALA A 652 47.94 0.01 3.97
N ASP A 653 46.81 0.29 3.31
CA ASP A 653 46.80 0.63 1.89
C ASP A 653 47.25 2.07 1.63
N SER A 654 48.18 2.21 0.68
CA SER A 654 48.66 3.50 0.16
C SER A 654 47.57 4.15 -0.71
N MET A 655 47.31 5.43 -0.46
CA MET A 655 46.30 6.21 -1.17
C MET A 655 46.64 6.42 -2.65
N SER A 656 45.71 6.05 -3.54
CA SER A 656 45.49 6.74 -4.82
C SER A 656 44.10 6.45 -5.37
N ASN A 657 43.24 7.47 -5.46
CA ASN A 657 42.95 8.17 -6.73
C ASN A 657 41.73 9.12 -6.52
N PRO A 658 41.87 10.44 -6.65
CA PRO A 658 40.76 11.37 -6.52
C PRO A 658 40.22 11.69 -7.92
N LEU A 659 39.14 11.04 -8.35
CA LEU A 659 38.31 11.51 -9.47
C LEU A 659 36.98 10.74 -9.50
N ALA A 660 35.98 11.29 -8.82
CA ALA A 660 34.57 10.99 -9.01
C ALA A 660 33.79 12.29 -8.80
N LEU A 661 33.81 13.17 -9.79
CA LEU A 661 33.12 14.46 -9.79
C LEU A 661 32.09 14.47 -10.92
N VAL A 662 31.03 13.68 -10.75
CA VAL A 662 29.61 13.98 -11.07
C VAL A 662 28.77 12.97 -10.26
N PRO A 663 27.82 13.40 -9.40
CA PRO A 663 26.90 12.48 -8.74
C PRO A 663 26.06 11.73 -9.79
N LYS A 664 26.15 10.39 -9.82
CA LYS A 664 25.20 9.54 -10.54
C LYS A 664 23.78 9.91 -10.05
N ASN A 665 22.81 10.07 -10.96
CA ASN A 665 21.43 10.52 -10.71
C ASN A 665 21.22 12.04 -10.65
N SER A 666 22.22 12.86 -11.01
CA SER A 666 22.03 14.32 -11.07
C SER A 666 20.91 14.74 -12.01
N LEU A 667 20.70 14.03 -13.13
CA LEU A 667 19.63 14.30 -14.08
C LEU A 667 18.25 13.98 -13.50
N VAL A 668 18.13 12.85 -12.79
CA VAL A 668 16.88 12.43 -12.14
C VAL A 668 16.51 13.40 -11.02
N LEU A 669 17.49 13.82 -10.21
CA LEU A 669 17.29 14.79 -9.13
C LEU A 669 16.91 16.17 -9.66
N ALA A 670 17.57 16.63 -10.74
CA ALA A 670 17.22 17.91 -11.38
C ALA A 670 15.80 17.87 -11.96
N THR A 671 15.44 16.80 -12.67
CA THR A 671 14.08 16.61 -13.20
C THR A 671 13.05 16.52 -12.09
N ALA A 672 13.34 15.77 -11.00
CA ALA A 672 12.44 15.69 -9.85
C ALA A 672 12.26 17.05 -9.18
N THR A 673 13.33 17.85 -9.05
CA THR A 673 13.28 19.18 -8.45
C THR A 673 12.44 20.15 -9.30
N ILE A 674 12.67 20.17 -10.62
CA ILE A 674 11.91 21.02 -11.55
C ILE A 674 10.45 20.58 -11.60
N GLY A 675 10.20 19.26 -11.71
CA GLY A 675 8.87 18.69 -11.72
C GLY A 675 8.09 18.95 -10.42
N THR A 676 8.76 18.86 -9.28
CA THR A 676 8.18 19.18 -7.98
C THR A 676 7.81 20.66 -7.88
N ALA A 677 8.70 21.57 -8.33
CA ALA A 677 8.39 23.00 -8.33
C ALA A 677 7.20 23.34 -9.24
N ALA A 678 7.10 22.70 -10.40
CA ALA A 678 6.00 22.87 -11.34
C ALA A 678 4.66 22.42 -10.74
N MET A 679 4.57 21.22 -10.16
CA MET A 679 3.33 20.77 -9.54
C MET A 679 3.03 21.51 -8.21
N MET A 680 4.04 21.95 -7.44
CA MET A 680 3.79 22.79 -6.26
C MET A 680 3.19 24.16 -6.62
N SER A 681 3.37 24.65 -7.85
CA SER A 681 2.68 25.87 -8.30
C SER A 681 1.16 25.71 -8.36
N HIS A 682 0.66 24.47 -8.34
CA HIS A 682 -0.75 24.09 -8.32
C HIS A 682 -1.21 23.48 -6.98
N ALA A 683 -0.41 23.56 -5.91
CA ALA A 683 -0.70 22.88 -4.64
C ALA A 683 -2.04 23.34 -4.01
N ASN A 684 -2.43 24.59 -4.20
CA ASN A 684 -3.70 25.11 -3.68
C ASN A 684 -4.91 24.46 -4.38
N ALA A 685 -4.81 24.21 -5.68
CA ALA A 685 -5.81 23.47 -6.47
C ALA A 685 -6.02 22.05 -5.92
N PHE A 686 -4.93 21.32 -5.66
CA PHE A 686 -4.99 19.99 -5.09
C PHE A 686 -5.62 19.99 -3.69
N ILE A 687 -5.27 20.96 -2.84
CA ILE A 687 -5.85 21.08 -1.49
C ILE A 687 -7.36 21.34 -1.56
N GLN A 688 -7.80 22.27 -2.42
CA GLN A 688 -9.22 22.57 -2.64
C GLN A 688 -9.97 21.36 -3.19
N PHE A 689 -9.38 20.65 -4.15
CA PHE A 689 -9.92 19.39 -4.66
C PHE A 689 -10.15 18.36 -3.55
N PHE A 690 -9.12 18.08 -2.74
CA PHE A 690 -9.27 17.14 -1.63
C PHE A 690 -10.33 17.62 -0.62
N HIS A 691 -10.41 18.92 -0.33
CA HIS A 691 -11.46 19.45 0.52
C HIS A 691 -12.86 19.19 -0.05
N SER A 692 -13.09 19.45 -1.34
CA SER A 692 -14.37 19.22 -2.00
C SER A 692 -14.72 17.73 -2.11
N VAL A 693 -13.75 16.83 -2.32
CA VAL A 693 -13.99 15.37 -2.25
C VAL A 693 -14.44 14.96 -0.85
N MET A 694 -13.88 15.58 0.19
CA MET A 694 -14.26 15.31 1.57
C MET A 694 -15.62 15.88 1.93
N GLU A 695 -15.98 17.05 1.38
CA GLU A 695 -17.32 17.65 1.49
C GLU A 695 -18.36 16.76 0.80
N MET A 696 -18.08 16.29 -0.42
CA MET A 696 -18.93 15.32 -1.13
C MET A 696 -19.10 14.03 -0.32
N LYS A 697 -18.02 13.47 0.24
CA LYS A 697 -18.09 12.26 1.07
C LYS A 697 -18.93 12.46 2.33
N ALA A 698 -18.91 13.65 2.92
CA ALA A 698 -19.66 13.94 4.15
C ALA A 698 -21.17 14.06 3.90
N ASN A 699 -21.58 14.38 2.67
CA ASN A 699 -22.93 14.78 2.32
C ASN A 699 -23.66 13.79 1.39
N VAL A 700 -23.00 12.72 0.96
CA VAL A 700 -23.56 11.70 0.05
C VAL A 700 -23.64 10.35 0.76
N ASP A 701 -24.68 9.58 0.46
CA ASP A 701 -24.77 8.20 0.93
C ASP A 701 -23.57 7.37 0.42
N PRO A 702 -23.00 6.47 1.23
CA PRO A 702 -21.77 5.76 0.85
C PRO A 702 -21.84 4.99 -0.48
N GLU A 703 -23.04 4.57 -0.90
CA GLU A 703 -23.29 3.87 -2.16
C GLU A 703 -23.15 4.76 -3.41
N ASP A 704 -23.37 6.06 -3.28
CA ASP A 704 -23.35 7.03 -4.39
C ASP A 704 -22.02 7.77 -4.51
N PHE A 705 -21.17 7.75 -3.47
CA PHE A 705 -19.89 8.46 -3.43
C PHE A 705 -18.89 7.92 -4.46
N TRP A 706 -18.68 6.60 -4.50
CA TRP A 706 -17.66 5.99 -5.36
C TRP A 706 -17.97 6.08 -6.85
N PRO A 707 -19.21 5.87 -7.32
CA PRO A 707 -19.57 6.15 -8.72
C PRO A 707 -19.24 7.59 -9.13
N ALA A 708 -19.58 8.58 -8.30
CA ALA A 708 -19.31 9.99 -8.56
C ALA A 708 -17.80 10.31 -8.59
N LEU A 709 -17.04 9.81 -7.62
CA LEU A 709 -15.59 9.99 -7.58
C LEU A 709 -14.89 9.29 -8.76
N ASN A 710 -15.31 8.08 -9.11
CA ASN A 710 -14.76 7.33 -10.24
C ASN A 710 -15.07 8.00 -11.58
N PHE A 711 -16.28 8.56 -11.73
CA PHE A 711 -16.66 9.36 -12.89
C PHE A 711 -15.70 10.54 -13.04
N TRP A 712 -15.51 11.35 -11.98
CA TRP A 712 -14.57 12.47 -11.99
C TRP A 712 -13.13 12.03 -12.30
N ILE A 713 -12.64 10.99 -11.63
CA ILE A 713 -11.29 10.46 -11.78
C ILE A 713 -11.00 9.96 -13.20
N PHE A 714 -11.93 9.19 -13.78
CA PHE A 714 -11.78 8.62 -15.13
C PHE A 714 -11.44 9.71 -16.14
N PHE A 715 -12.01 10.87 -15.92
CA PHE A 715 -12.01 11.99 -16.81
C PHE A 715 -10.88 12.99 -16.53
N ALA A 716 -10.65 13.31 -15.25
CA ALA A 716 -9.51 14.09 -14.77
C ALA A 716 -8.15 13.43 -15.08
N VAL A 717 -8.12 12.11 -15.28
CA VAL A 717 -6.90 11.35 -15.58
C VAL A 717 -6.88 10.81 -17.01
N GLY A 718 -7.99 10.27 -17.51
CA GLY A 718 -8.06 9.64 -18.83
C GLY A 718 -7.95 10.64 -19.97
N HIS A 719 -8.63 11.78 -19.88
CA HIS A 719 -8.62 12.79 -20.95
C HIS A 719 -7.23 13.46 -21.12
N PRO A 720 -6.52 13.85 -20.03
CA PRO A 720 -5.14 14.34 -20.10
C PRO A 720 -4.10 13.36 -20.63
N ILE A 721 -4.34 12.04 -20.52
CA ILE A 721 -3.45 11.02 -21.06
C ILE A 721 -3.66 10.87 -22.57
N LEU A 722 -4.90 10.99 -23.04
CA LEU A 722 -5.25 10.83 -24.45
C LEU A 722 -4.77 12.01 -25.32
N GLN A 723 -4.83 13.25 -24.83
CA GLN A 723 -4.43 14.46 -25.57
C GLN A 723 -2.96 14.44 -26.04
N PRO A 724 -1.95 14.19 -25.19
CA PRO A 724 -0.56 14.04 -25.62
C PRO A 724 -0.37 12.85 -26.56
N ILE A 725 -1.13 11.76 -26.40
CA ILE A 725 -1.06 10.60 -27.32
C ILE A 725 -1.56 11.00 -28.71
N LEU A 726 -2.64 11.77 -28.80
CA LEU A 726 -3.19 12.30 -30.06
C LEU A 726 -2.24 13.33 -30.69
N TRP A 727 -1.67 14.25 -29.89
CA TRP A 727 -0.68 15.22 -30.36
C TRP A 727 0.63 14.56 -30.80
N ILE A 728 1.14 13.59 -30.02
CA ILE A 728 2.29 12.77 -30.39
C ILE A 728 1.95 12.03 -31.68
N SER A 729 0.77 11.42 -31.81
CA SER A 729 0.32 10.80 -33.07
C SER A 729 0.37 11.81 -34.25
N ASP A 730 -0.15 13.03 -34.10
CA ASP A 730 -0.11 14.06 -35.15
C ASP A 730 1.33 14.45 -35.54
N VAL A 731 2.20 14.68 -34.56
CA VAL A 731 3.62 15.01 -34.78
C VAL A 731 4.35 13.84 -35.45
N LEU A 732 4.05 12.61 -35.03
CA LEU A 732 4.66 11.39 -35.53
C LEU A 732 4.25 11.08 -36.99
N HIS A 733 3.00 11.36 -37.37
CA HIS A 733 2.50 11.17 -38.73
C HIS A 733 2.82 12.34 -39.67
N GLY A 734 3.15 13.53 -39.15
CA GLY A 734 3.65 14.69 -39.90
C GLY A 734 5.15 14.64 -40.26
N SER A 735 5.86 13.57 -39.85
CA SER A 735 7.31 13.42 -40.07
C SER A 735 7.66 13.36 -41.57
N PRO A 736 8.54 14.22 -42.11
CA PRO A 736 8.92 14.17 -43.52
C PRO A 736 9.69 12.87 -43.83
N GLY A 737 9.27 12.11 -44.85
CA GLY A 737 9.99 10.93 -45.33
C GLY A 737 9.13 10.00 -46.21
N PRO A 738 9.75 9.08 -46.98
CA PRO A 738 9.03 8.05 -47.73
C PRO A 738 8.28 7.11 -46.78
N LEU A 739 7.04 6.76 -47.12
CA LEU A 739 6.20 5.85 -46.34
C LEU A 739 6.64 4.40 -46.54
N ILE A 740 6.69 3.59 -45.48
CA ILE A 740 6.79 2.13 -45.56
C ILE A 740 5.36 1.57 -45.60
N GLY A 741 4.99 0.95 -46.73
CA GLY A 741 3.66 0.35 -46.92
C GLY A 741 2.51 1.34 -46.83
N ASP A 742 2.71 2.59 -47.28
CA ASP A 742 1.75 3.70 -47.25
C ASP A 742 1.24 4.11 -45.84
N LEU A 743 1.84 3.58 -44.77
CA LEU A 743 1.35 3.78 -43.40
C LEU A 743 2.23 4.70 -42.54
N VAL A 744 3.57 4.56 -42.59
CA VAL A 744 4.47 5.24 -41.63
C VAL A 744 5.76 5.75 -42.29
N PRO A 745 6.21 7.01 -42.08
CA PRO A 745 7.47 7.52 -42.64
C PRO A 745 8.70 6.73 -42.16
N VAL A 746 9.65 6.45 -43.05
CA VAL A 746 10.94 5.79 -42.70
C VAL A 746 11.69 6.56 -41.60
N THR A 747 11.62 7.89 -41.62
CA THR A 747 12.25 8.78 -40.63
C THR A 747 11.65 8.61 -39.23
N PHE A 748 10.36 8.29 -39.14
CA PHE A 748 9.70 7.93 -37.88
C PHE A 748 10.23 6.60 -37.32
N LEU A 749 10.36 5.57 -38.15
CA LEU A 749 10.88 4.27 -37.70
C LEU A 749 12.33 4.39 -37.25
N LEU A 750 13.15 5.13 -38.01
CA LEU A 750 14.54 5.38 -37.63
C LEU A 750 14.64 6.22 -36.36
N GLY A 751 13.81 7.26 -36.22
CA GLY A 751 13.75 8.11 -35.03
C GLY A 751 13.31 7.36 -33.78
N ASN A 752 12.29 6.49 -33.88
CA ASN A 752 11.86 5.63 -32.78
C ASN A 752 12.89 4.55 -32.46
N VAL A 753 13.55 3.93 -33.45
CA VAL A 753 14.62 2.97 -33.18
C VAL A 753 15.80 3.67 -32.48
N ILE A 754 16.15 4.90 -32.86
CA ILE A 754 17.21 5.68 -32.22
C ILE A 754 16.77 6.13 -30.82
N ALA A 755 15.55 6.62 -30.63
CA ALA A 755 15.02 7.03 -29.34
C ALA A 755 14.88 5.83 -28.39
N ILE A 756 14.29 4.72 -28.84
CA ILE A 756 14.22 3.46 -28.10
C ILE A 756 15.62 2.94 -27.82
N ALA A 757 16.58 3.03 -28.75
CA ALA A 757 17.97 2.65 -28.47
C ALA A 757 18.58 3.55 -27.39
N ILE A 758 18.44 4.87 -27.46
CA ILE A 758 18.93 5.82 -26.46
C ILE A 758 18.27 5.57 -25.08
N PHE A 759 16.96 5.34 -25.04
CA PHE A 759 16.19 5.04 -23.83
C PHE A 759 16.46 3.64 -23.27
N SER A 760 16.79 2.67 -24.12
CA SER A 760 17.15 1.31 -23.72
C SER A 760 18.59 1.22 -23.23
N TYR A 761 19.50 2.05 -23.78
CA TYR A 761 20.93 2.02 -23.46
C TYR A 761 21.30 2.89 -22.25
N SER A 762 20.51 3.93 -21.93
CA SER A 762 20.78 4.82 -20.78
C SER A 762 19.71 4.70 -19.70
N LYS A 763 20.05 3.95 -18.64
CA LYS A 763 19.21 3.81 -17.44
C LYS A 763 18.90 5.17 -16.78
N GLU A 764 19.83 6.13 -16.84
CA GLU A 764 19.66 7.47 -16.27
C GLU A 764 18.66 8.32 -17.05
N ILE A 765 18.70 8.28 -18.40
CA ILE A 765 17.73 9.00 -19.25
C ILE A 765 16.34 8.39 -19.09
N ARG A 766 16.22 7.07 -19.04
CA ARG A 766 14.94 6.38 -18.84
C ARG A 766 14.31 6.73 -17.48
N ASN A 767 15.11 6.72 -16.42
CA ASN A 767 14.62 7.08 -15.09
C ASN A 767 14.22 8.57 -15.02
N ALA A 768 15.02 9.47 -15.63
CA ALA A 768 14.70 10.88 -15.69
C ALA A 768 13.43 11.16 -16.52
N LEU A 769 13.20 10.43 -17.62
CA LEU A 769 11.99 10.56 -18.43
C LEU A 769 10.75 10.06 -17.72
N ASN A 770 10.82 8.95 -16.99
CA ASN A 770 9.69 8.47 -16.19
C ASN A 770 9.31 9.48 -15.12
N VAL A 771 10.31 10.07 -14.45
CA VAL A 771 10.12 11.14 -13.47
C VAL A 771 9.56 12.40 -14.12
N ALA A 772 10.09 12.81 -15.27
CA ALA A 772 9.58 13.96 -16.03
C ALA A 772 8.13 13.75 -16.45
N ALA A 773 7.78 12.57 -16.95
CA ALA A 773 6.44 12.23 -17.40
C ALA A 773 5.43 12.25 -16.25
N LEU A 774 5.80 11.68 -15.09
CA LEU A 774 4.96 11.73 -13.88
C LEU A 774 4.71 13.17 -13.43
N PHE A 775 5.76 13.99 -13.35
CA PHE A 775 5.61 15.39 -12.92
C PHE A 775 4.91 16.27 -13.95
N ALA A 776 5.11 16.03 -15.25
CA ALA A 776 4.37 16.71 -16.30
C ALA A 776 2.87 16.35 -16.23
N PHE A 777 2.54 15.09 -16.02
CA PHE A 777 1.16 14.64 -15.78
C PHE A 777 0.55 15.33 -14.56
N LEU A 778 1.27 15.34 -13.43
CA LEU A 778 0.84 15.98 -12.18
C LEU A 778 0.64 17.49 -12.32
N THR A 779 1.54 18.17 -13.03
CA THR A 779 1.44 19.60 -13.31
C THR A 779 0.24 19.88 -14.21
N TYR A 780 -0.02 19.03 -15.20
CA TYR A 780 -1.16 19.17 -16.10
C TYR A 780 -2.50 19.01 -15.34
N VAL A 781 -2.61 17.99 -14.47
CA VAL A 781 -3.80 17.82 -13.60
C VAL A 781 -3.98 19.03 -12.69
N GLY A 782 -2.90 19.49 -12.07
CA GLY A 782 -2.91 20.70 -11.23
C GLY A 782 -3.37 21.95 -12.01
N ALA A 783 -2.88 22.15 -13.23
CA ALA A 783 -3.30 23.24 -14.09
C ALA A 783 -4.78 23.15 -14.50
N GLY A 784 -5.33 21.94 -14.69
CA GLY A 784 -6.75 21.72 -14.92
C GLY A 784 -7.61 21.99 -13.68
N LEU A 785 -7.12 21.65 -12.48
CA LEU A 785 -7.77 21.98 -11.21
C LEU A 785 -7.77 23.51 -10.95
N ASP A 786 -6.77 24.23 -11.44
CA ASP A 786 -6.68 25.70 -11.34
C ASP A 786 -7.46 26.43 -12.47
N GLY A 787 -8.08 25.72 -13.40
CA GLY A 787 -8.73 26.30 -14.58
C GLY A 787 -7.77 26.99 -15.56
N GLN A 788 -6.45 26.73 -15.44
CA GLN A 788 -5.40 27.34 -16.25
C GLN A 788 -5.00 26.49 -17.47
N ALA A 789 -5.36 25.21 -17.48
CA ALA A 789 -5.14 24.37 -18.63
C ALA A 789 -6.04 24.82 -19.80
N GLY A 790 -5.45 25.00 -20.97
CA GLY A 790 -6.18 25.27 -22.22
C GLY A 790 -6.96 26.59 -22.28
N LEU A 791 -6.48 27.72 -21.74
CA LEU A 791 -7.19 29.02 -21.85
C LEU A 791 -8.59 29.07 -21.17
N GLY A 792 -8.90 28.16 -20.25
CA GLY A 792 -10.22 28.05 -19.60
C GLY A 792 -11.06 26.88 -20.11
N ASP A 793 -10.53 26.10 -21.06
CA ASP A 793 -11.17 24.92 -21.67
C ASP A 793 -11.28 23.71 -20.71
N PHE A 794 -10.47 23.68 -19.64
CA PHE A 794 -10.40 22.54 -18.72
C PHE A 794 -10.56 23.01 -17.29
N ASN A 795 -11.79 22.91 -16.78
CA ASN A 795 -12.07 23.19 -15.39
C ASN A 795 -12.40 21.90 -14.64
N LEU A 796 -11.39 21.36 -13.96
CA LEU A 796 -11.55 20.20 -13.08
C LEU A 796 -11.94 20.62 -11.65
N ALA A 797 -12.10 21.93 -11.40
CA ALA A 797 -12.52 22.44 -10.11
C ALA A 797 -13.96 21.99 -9.82
N LEU A 798 -14.16 21.61 -8.57
CA LEU A 798 -15.45 21.15 -8.06
C LEU A 798 -16.37 22.34 -7.65
N ASP A 799 -15.80 23.56 -7.59
CA ASP A 799 -16.47 24.85 -7.37
C ASP A 799 -15.66 25.95 -8.09
N ASP A 800 -16.30 26.81 -8.90
CA ASP A 800 -15.61 27.77 -9.77
C ASP A 800 -15.61 29.19 -9.23
N SER A 801 -14.62 30.00 -9.63
CA SER A 801 -14.69 31.45 -9.44
C SER A 801 -15.09 32.17 -10.74
N TYR A 802 -16.28 32.76 -10.79
CA TYR A 802 -16.70 33.63 -11.90
C TYR A 802 -16.69 35.09 -11.43
N LYS A 803 -15.88 35.93 -12.10
CA LYS A 803 -15.69 37.36 -11.73
C LYS A 803 -15.36 37.58 -10.24
N GLY A 804 -14.61 36.66 -9.64
CA GLY A 804 -14.18 36.73 -8.23
C GLY A 804 -15.22 36.28 -7.21
N GLN A 805 -16.33 35.68 -7.65
CA GLN A 805 -17.32 35.04 -6.77
C GLN A 805 -17.27 33.52 -6.97
N VAL A 806 -17.24 32.78 -5.86
CA VAL A 806 -17.33 31.31 -5.90
C VAL A 806 -18.77 30.90 -6.22
N VAL A 807 -18.94 30.19 -7.32
CA VAL A 807 -20.19 29.57 -7.76
C VAL A 807 -20.17 28.13 -7.25
N LYS A 808 -21.09 27.82 -6.33
CA LYS A 808 -21.18 26.49 -5.70
C LYS A 808 -22.37 25.72 -6.23
N GLY A 809 -22.16 24.43 -6.49
CA GLY A 809 -23.21 23.49 -6.87
C GLY A 809 -23.81 23.70 -8.25
N CYS A 810 -24.89 22.95 -8.53
CA CYS A 810 -25.69 23.08 -9.75
C CYS A 810 -26.85 24.05 -9.53
N PRO A 811 -27.17 24.93 -10.49
CA PRO A 811 -28.38 25.72 -10.40
C PRO A 811 -29.59 24.80 -10.53
N THR A 812 -30.67 25.16 -9.84
CA THR A 812 -31.96 24.51 -10.04
C THR A 812 -32.51 24.85 -11.42
N TYR A 813 -33.33 23.97 -11.99
CA TYR A 813 -33.95 24.20 -13.29
C TYR A 813 -34.66 25.56 -13.38
N GLU A 814 -35.37 25.97 -12.33
CA GLU A 814 -36.11 27.25 -12.30
C GLU A 814 -35.20 28.49 -12.26
N GLU A 815 -33.95 28.36 -11.83
CA GLU A 815 -32.98 29.47 -11.84
C GLU A 815 -32.46 29.77 -13.25
N VAL A 816 -32.39 28.75 -14.10
CA VAL A 816 -31.88 28.90 -15.48
C VAL A 816 -32.99 28.96 -16.53
N ARG A 817 -34.14 28.31 -16.28
CA ARG A 817 -35.27 28.18 -17.22
C ARG A 817 -35.73 29.52 -17.77
N GLN A 818 -35.84 29.60 -19.09
CA GLN A 818 -36.38 30.78 -19.77
C GLN A 818 -37.91 30.73 -19.94
N PRO A 819 -38.58 31.90 -20.05
CA PRO A 819 -40.03 31.96 -20.26
C PRO A 819 -40.54 31.20 -21.49
N SER A 820 -39.68 30.93 -22.48
CA SER A 820 -40.00 30.09 -23.65
C SER A 820 -40.41 28.66 -23.28
N MET A 821 -40.00 28.20 -22.10
CA MET A 821 -40.26 26.85 -21.60
C MET A 821 -41.63 26.72 -20.91
N ASN A 822 -42.37 27.80 -20.68
CA ASN A 822 -43.66 27.77 -19.93
C ASN A 822 -44.70 26.81 -20.55
N ASP A 823 -44.68 26.68 -21.87
CA ASP A 823 -45.51 25.79 -22.68
C ASP A 823 -44.62 24.85 -23.51
N PHE A 824 -43.56 24.32 -22.88
CA PHE A 824 -42.70 23.32 -23.50
C PHE A 824 -43.46 22.01 -23.73
N ASP A 825 -43.33 21.49 -24.95
CA ASP A 825 -43.95 20.29 -25.46
C ASP A 825 -42.84 19.35 -25.94
N LEU A 826 -42.60 18.30 -25.15
CA LEU A 826 -41.55 17.33 -25.41
C LEU A 826 -41.71 16.66 -26.79
N GLN A 827 -42.93 16.51 -27.29
CA GLN A 827 -43.17 15.86 -28.60
C GLN A 827 -42.55 16.65 -29.75
N LYS A 828 -42.53 17.98 -29.66
CA LYS A 828 -41.92 18.89 -30.65
C LYS A 828 -40.40 18.94 -30.58
N TYR A 829 -39.83 18.36 -29.54
CA TYR A 829 -38.38 18.31 -29.35
C TYR A 829 -37.75 17.10 -30.08
N GLN A 830 -38.54 16.13 -30.54
CA GLN A 830 -38.07 14.96 -31.28
C GLN A 830 -37.43 15.30 -32.62
N GLY A 831 -36.55 14.42 -33.10
CA GLY A 831 -35.85 14.48 -34.37
C GLY A 831 -34.46 15.09 -34.27
N LEU A 832 -33.81 15.23 -35.43
CA LEU A 832 -32.41 15.64 -35.54
C LEU A 832 -32.14 17.06 -35.06
N TRP A 833 -31.14 17.19 -34.20
CA TRP A 833 -30.53 18.42 -33.73
C TRP A 833 -29.06 18.45 -34.10
N TYR A 834 -28.60 19.63 -34.50
CA TYR A 834 -27.22 19.93 -34.83
C TYR A 834 -26.63 20.75 -33.70
N GLU A 835 -25.69 20.18 -32.96
CA GLU A 835 -24.92 20.91 -31.95
C GLU A 835 -23.98 21.92 -32.62
N GLN A 836 -24.10 23.18 -32.25
CA GLN A 836 -23.38 24.30 -32.88
C GLN A 836 -22.24 24.78 -31.98
N LYS A 837 -22.49 24.80 -30.67
CA LYS A 837 -21.48 25.03 -29.66
C LYS A 837 -21.74 24.15 -28.44
N PHE A 838 -20.67 23.80 -27.74
CA PHE A 838 -20.78 23.09 -26.47
C PHE A 838 -19.77 23.61 -25.44
N HIS A 839 -20.09 23.44 -24.15
CA HIS A 839 -19.16 23.53 -23.03
C HIS A 839 -19.34 22.26 -22.22
N ASP A 840 -18.58 21.24 -22.58
CA ASP A 840 -18.60 19.91 -21.98
C ASP A 840 -17.19 19.37 -22.04
N TRP A 841 -16.55 19.25 -20.88
CA TRP A 841 -15.17 18.81 -20.77
C TRP A 841 -15.02 17.28 -21.02
N THR A 842 -16.13 16.52 -21.05
CA THR A 842 -16.17 15.10 -21.42
C THR A 842 -16.20 14.89 -22.94
N GLN A 843 -16.57 15.90 -23.71
CA GLN A 843 -16.61 15.89 -25.17
C GLN A 843 -15.29 16.37 -25.79
N PHE A 844 -14.76 15.63 -26.75
CA PHE A 844 -13.52 16.00 -27.46
C PHE A 844 -13.73 17.24 -28.33
N LYS A 845 -12.88 18.26 -28.23
CA LYS A 845 -12.94 19.48 -29.05
C LYS A 845 -12.62 19.25 -30.53
N GLU A 846 -11.93 18.17 -30.84
CA GLU A 846 -11.58 17.80 -32.20
C GLU A 846 -12.77 17.17 -32.95
N VAL A 847 -13.98 17.16 -32.40
CA VAL A 847 -15.16 16.60 -33.07
C VAL A 847 -15.77 17.62 -34.04
N TYR A 848 -16.40 17.11 -35.08
CA TYR A 848 -17.14 17.88 -36.06
C TYR A 848 -18.45 17.15 -36.38
N ASP A 849 -19.38 17.88 -36.99
CA ASP A 849 -20.67 17.35 -37.39
C ASP A 849 -21.48 16.68 -36.26
N THR A 850 -21.30 17.06 -34.99
CA THR A 850 -22.02 16.48 -33.86
C THR A 850 -23.53 16.64 -33.99
N THR A 851 -24.30 15.56 -33.89
CA THR A 851 -25.77 15.59 -33.95
C THR A 851 -26.40 14.75 -32.87
N LEU A 852 -27.58 15.17 -32.43
CA LEU A 852 -28.44 14.46 -31.50
C LEU A 852 -29.73 14.10 -32.25
N ASP A 853 -29.98 12.81 -32.53
CA ASP A 853 -31.28 12.38 -33.07
C ASP A 853 -32.15 11.83 -31.94
N ILE A 854 -33.08 12.67 -31.50
CA ILE A 854 -33.87 12.44 -30.30
C ILE A 854 -35.18 11.75 -30.66
N LYS A 855 -35.40 10.54 -30.14
CA LYS A 855 -36.64 9.78 -30.34
C LYS A 855 -37.28 9.46 -28.99
N LEU A 856 -38.58 9.71 -28.84
CA LEU A 856 -39.31 9.32 -27.63
C LEU A 856 -39.72 7.85 -27.69
N THR A 857 -39.71 7.19 -26.54
CA THR A 857 -40.26 5.84 -26.40
C THR A 857 -41.78 5.84 -26.45
N ASP A 858 -42.37 4.67 -26.72
CA ASP A 858 -43.82 4.48 -26.67
C ASP A 858 -44.39 4.93 -25.31
N GLY A 859 -45.29 5.92 -25.34
CA GLY A 859 -45.87 6.52 -24.14
C GLY A 859 -45.15 7.76 -23.61
N GLY A 860 -44.04 8.19 -24.25
CA GLY A 860 -43.35 9.45 -23.96
C GLY A 860 -42.67 9.51 -22.58
N GLN A 861 -42.40 8.34 -21.97
CA GLN A 861 -41.77 8.23 -20.64
C GLN A 861 -40.25 8.11 -20.70
N GLY A 862 -39.67 8.00 -21.89
CA GLY A 862 -38.24 8.04 -22.10
C GLY A 862 -37.89 8.53 -23.49
N TRP A 863 -36.60 8.72 -23.70
CA TRP A 863 -36.04 9.05 -25.00
C TRP A 863 -34.77 8.24 -25.27
N VAL A 864 -34.44 8.09 -26.54
CA VAL A 864 -33.15 7.61 -27.02
C VAL A 864 -32.56 8.77 -27.79
N ASP A 865 -31.38 9.19 -27.38
CA ASP A 865 -30.56 10.16 -28.11
C ASP A 865 -29.45 9.40 -28.84
N ASP A 866 -29.54 9.36 -30.16
CA ASP A 866 -28.41 8.93 -31.00
C ASP A 866 -27.43 10.11 -31.12
N PHE A 867 -26.51 10.18 -30.16
CA PHE A 867 -25.44 11.17 -30.11
C PHE A 867 -24.33 10.75 -31.08
N ALA A 868 -24.45 11.24 -32.31
CA ALA A 868 -23.50 10.98 -33.36
C ALA A 868 -22.39 12.04 -33.35
N VAL A 869 -21.16 11.59 -33.11
CA VAL A 869 -19.97 12.43 -33.02
C VAL A 869 -18.99 12.01 -34.08
N LYS A 870 -18.56 12.90 -34.98
CA LYS A 870 -17.53 12.58 -35.98
C LYS A 870 -16.19 13.20 -35.57
N GLY A 871 -15.08 12.50 -35.80
CA GLY A 871 -13.78 13.05 -35.44
C GLY A 871 -12.54 12.31 -35.99
N PRO A 872 -11.37 12.94 -35.95
CA PRO A 872 -11.14 14.35 -35.64
C PRO A 872 -11.52 15.27 -36.82
N ALA A 873 -11.74 16.56 -36.58
CA ALA A 873 -12.15 17.53 -37.57
C ALA A 873 -11.03 17.75 -38.60
N PRO A 874 -11.33 17.84 -39.91
CA PRO A 874 -10.33 18.02 -40.96
C PRO A 874 -9.44 19.26 -40.74
N ASP A 875 -10.02 20.32 -40.17
CA ASP A 875 -9.31 21.59 -39.96
C ASP A 875 -8.51 21.60 -38.65
N ALA A 876 -8.92 20.83 -37.64
CA ALA A 876 -8.27 20.74 -36.34
C ALA A 876 -7.11 19.73 -36.31
N ALA A 877 -7.23 18.62 -37.08
CA ALA A 877 -6.22 17.58 -37.19
C ALA A 877 -6.05 17.08 -38.65
N PRO A 878 -5.60 17.95 -39.58
CA PRO A 878 -5.56 17.66 -41.01
C PRO A 878 -4.68 16.46 -41.40
N LEU A 879 -3.74 16.05 -40.54
CA LEU A 879 -2.78 14.97 -40.79
C LEU A 879 -3.22 13.59 -40.25
N SER A 880 -4.17 13.57 -39.31
CA SER A 880 -4.70 12.35 -38.69
C SER A 880 -6.13 12.03 -39.14
N TRP A 881 -6.83 13.03 -39.68
CA TRP A 881 -8.19 12.94 -40.21
C TRP A 881 -8.39 11.80 -41.23
N ASP A 882 -7.53 11.70 -42.24
CA ASP A 882 -7.62 10.70 -43.31
C ASP A 882 -7.28 9.29 -42.84
N LYS A 883 -6.95 9.10 -41.56
CA LYS A 883 -6.52 7.82 -40.97
C LYS A 883 -7.28 7.46 -39.70
N SER A 884 -8.26 8.28 -39.28
CA SER A 884 -9.07 8.02 -38.09
C SER A 884 -10.18 6.99 -38.35
N PRO A 885 -10.35 5.97 -37.49
CA PRO A 885 -11.44 5.00 -37.58
C PRO A 885 -12.81 5.61 -37.24
N VAL A 886 -12.86 6.77 -36.57
CA VAL A 886 -14.10 7.48 -36.20
C VAL A 886 -14.39 8.68 -37.10
N ALA A 887 -13.68 8.81 -38.23
CA ALA A 887 -13.82 9.89 -39.21
C ALA A 887 -15.17 9.91 -39.96
N ASN A 888 -16.03 8.91 -39.81
CA ASN A 888 -17.41 8.96 -40.32
C ASN A 888 -18.47 8.92 -39.20
N GLY A 889 -18.05 8.99 -37.92
CA GLY A 889 -18.95 8.98 -36.78
C GLY A 889 -18.69 7.81 -35.83
N ALA A 890 -18.64 8.10 -34.53
CA ALA A 890 -19.03 7.20 -33.47
C ALA A 890 -20.45 7.59 -33.05
N HIS A 891 -21.34 6.60 -32.96
CA HIS A 891 -22.69 6.79 -32.43
C HIS A 891 -22.69 6.33 -30.98
N TYR A 892 -23.06 7.23 -30.08
CA TYR A 892 -23.27 6.93 -28.67
C TYR A 892 -24.77 7.01 -28.40
N PHE A 893 -25.36 5.90 -27.96
CA PHE A 893 -26.75 5.92 -27.55
C PHE A 893 -26.83 6.34 -26.09
N LEU A 894 -27.38 7.54 -25.85
CA LEU A 894 -27.71 8.02 -24.52
C LEU A 894 -29.19 7.74 -24.27
N PHE A 895 -29.48 7.18 -23.10
CA PHE A 895 -30.84 6.83 -22.72
C PHE A 895 -31.31 7.79 -21.65
N GLY A 896 -32.50 8.36 -21.85
CA GLY A 896 -33.11 9.26 -20.89
C GLY A 896 -34.50 8.82 -20.50
N ARG A 897 -34.90 9.14 -19.28
CA ARG A 897 -36.27 8.97 -18.79
C ARG A 897 -36.88 10.31 -18.43
N VAL A 898 -38.18 10.43 -18.68
CA VAL A 898 -39.01 11.55 -18.24
C VAL A 898 -39.60 11.14 -16.90
N ASP A 899 -39.22 11.81 -15.83
CA ASP A 899 -39.85 11.58 -14.53
C ASP A 899 -41.13 12.42 -14.44
N PRO A 900 -42.32 11.83 -14.21
CA PRO A 900 -43.56 12.60 -14.07
C PRO A 900 -43.55 13.60 -12.92
N SER A 901 -42.62 13.48 -11.97
CA SER A 901 -42.45 14.40 -10.85
C SER A 901 -41.56 15.62 -11.19
N ASP A 902 -40.78 15.55 -12.27
CA ASP A 902 -39.93 16.66 -12.70
C ASP A 902 -40.73 17.66 -13.58
N PRO A 903 -40.41 18.97 -13.53
CA PRO A 903 -40.96 19.95 -14.45
C PRO A 903 -40.71 19.60 -15.93
N ASN A 904 -41.66 19.98 -16.80
CA ASN A 904 -41.48 19.89 -18.26
C ASN A 904 -40.18 20.59 -18.70
N GLY A 905 -39.32 19.83 -19.37
CA GLY A 905 -38.00 20.27 -19.83
C GLY A 905 -36.83 19.74 -19.01
N ILE A 906 -37.07 18.97 -17.94
CA ILE A 906 -36.03 18.17 -17.27
C ILE A 906 -36.10 16.72 -17.78
N LEU A 907 -34.94 16.18 -18.11
CA LEU A 907 -34.79 14.80 -18.56
C LEU A 907 -33.69 14.14 -17.74
N ARG A 908 -33.91 12.92 -17.27
CA ARG A 908 -32.91 12.18 -16.50
C ARG A 908 -32.15 11.27 -17.44
N GLU A 909 -30.94 11.67 -17.78
CA GLU A 909 -30.08 11.01 -18.74
C GLU A 909 -29.12 10.06 -18.01
N SER A 910 -29.01 8.83 -18.52
CA SER A 910 -28.12 7.80 -17.99
C SER A 910 -27.01 7.53 -19.00
N GLY A 911 -25.77 7.79 -18.57
CA GLY A 911 -24.56 7.59 -19.36
C GLY A 911 -23.37 7.36 -18.45
N PHE A 912 -22.38 6.59 -18.90
CA PHE A 912 -21.10 6.42 -18.20
C PHE A 912 -21.20 5.92 -16.74
N GLY A 913 -22.29 5.18 -16.41
CA GLY A 913 -22.51 4.60 -15.09
C GLY A 913 -23.18 5.53 -14.06
N VAL A 914 -23.64 6.72 -14.47
CA VAL A 914 -24.35 7.68 -13.61
C VAL A 914 -25.62 8.20 -14.31
N GLU A 915 -26.64 8.55 -13.51
CA GLU A 915 -27.83 9.28 -13.98
C GLU A 915 -27.71 10.74 -13.53
N PHE A 916 -27.91 11.67 -14.47
CA PHE A 916 -27.84 13.11 -14.23
C PHE A 916 -29.00 13.85 -14.91
N PRO A 917 -29.43 15.00 -14.36
CA PRO A 917 -30.45 15.81 -15.00
C PRO A 917 -29.87 16.60 -16.18
N ASN A 918 -30.57 16.54 -17.32
CA ASN A 918 -30.37 17.34 -18.52
C ASN A 918 -31.54 18.32 -18.64
N TYR A 919 -31.27 19.61 -18.44
CA TYR A 919 -32.24 20.69 -18.52
C TYR A 919 -32.30 21.26 -19.93
N ILE A 920 -33.49 21.29 -20.51
CA ILE A 920 -33.76 22.09 -21.71
C ILE A 920 -34.12 23.49 -21.21
N VAL A 921 -33.17 24.42 -21.29
CA VAL A 921 -33.27 25.71 -20.60
C VAL A 921 -34.04 26.75 -21.42
N ASP A 922 -33.89 26.70 -22.74
CA ASP A 922 -34.49 27.65 -23.68
C ASP A 922 -34.78 26.95 -25.01
N VAL A 923 -35.87 27.38 -25.67
CA VAL A 923 -36.20 26.97 -27.05
C VAL A 923 -36.69 28.15 -27.87
N LYS A 924 -36.29 28.21 -29.14
CA LYS A 924 -36.82 29.18 -30.10
C LYS A 924 -37.90 28.54 -30.96
N LYS A 925 -39.11 29.09 -30.89
CA LYS A 925 -40.27 28.60 -31.64
C LYS A 925 -40.38 29.29 -32.99
N ASP A 926 -40.65 28.51 -34.03
CA ASP A 926 -41.08 29.06 -35.31
C ASP A 926 -42.45 29.74 -35.12
N PRO A 927 -42.63 31.02 -35.46
CA PRO A 927 -43.88 31.74 -35.23
C PRO A 927 -45.07 31.22 -36.03
N GLN A 928 -44.85 30.48 -37.12
CA GLN A 928 -45.89 29.97 -38.01
C GLN A 928 -46.32 28.56 -37.62
N THR A 929 -45.36 27.67 -37.35
CA THR A 929 -45.62 26.26 -37.07
C THR A 929 -45.66 25.94 -35.57
N GLY A 930 -45.02 26.77 -34.75
CA GLY A 930 -44.82 26.49 -33.34
C GLY A 930 -43.82 25.36 -33.05
N GLU A 931 -43.07 24.92 -34.06
CA GLU A 931 -41.97 23.94 -33.95
C GLU A 931 -40.73 24.55 -33.32
N TYR A 932 -39.88 23.73 -32.70
CA TYR A 932 -38.64 24.19 -32.07
C TYR A 932 -37.48 24.18 -33.08
N THR A 933 -36.84 25.34 -33.24
CA THR A 933 -35.81 25.60 -34.25
C THR A 933 -34.40 25.73 -33.66
N GLU A 934 -34.29 26.16 -32.41
CA GLU A 934 -33.06 26.27 -31.62
C GLU A 934 -33.36 25.82 -30.19
N ALA A 935 -32.38 25.26 -29.50
CA ALA A 935 -32.49 24.83 -28.10
C ALA A 935 -31.16 25.05 -27.36
N ILE A 936 -31.24 25.29 -26.06
CA ILE A 936 -30.10 25.30 -25.14
C ILE A 936 -30.31 24.21 -24.11
N GLN A 937 -29.38 23.26 -24.02
CA GLN A 937 -29.33 22.24 -22.98
C GLN A 937 -28.30 22.58 -21.91
N PHE A 938 -28.59 22.17 -20.69
CA PHE A 938 -27.71 22.29 -19.54
C PHE A 938 -27.76 21.03 -18.68
N GLN A 939 -26.68 20.28 -18.67
CA GLN A 939 -26.46 19.12 -17.83
C GLN A 939 -25.60 19.55 -16.64
N CYS A 940 -26.04 19.23 -15.43
CA CYS A 940 -25.25 19.52 -14.24
C CYS A 940 -25.48 18.43 -13.19
N LEU A 941 -24.40 17.77 -12.77
CA LEU A 941 -24.45 16.73 -11.74
C LEU A 941 -23.92 17.29 -10.44
N GLU A 942 -24.79 17.41 -9.44
CA GLU A 942 -24.40 17.70 -8.06
C GLU A 942 -24.47 16.44 -7.20
N ARG A 943 -23.44 16.22 -6.38
CA ARG A 943 -23.41 15.20 -5.32
C ARG A 943 -22.80 15.79 -4.07
N GLY A 944 -23.56 15.77 -2.97
CA GLY A 944 -23.06 16.20 -1.67
C GLY A 944 -22.76 17.68 -1.55
N GLY A 945 -23.51 18.54 -2.25
CA GLY A 945 -23.27 19.98 -2.28
C GLY A 945 -22.13 20.39 -3.21
N VAL A 946 -21.61 19.46 -4.01
CA VAL A 946 -20.44 19.66 -4.87
C VAL A 946 -20.80 19.33 -6.31
N ARG A 947 -20.38 20.17 -7.25
CA ARG A 947 -20.61 19.97 -8.68
C ARG A 947 -19.56 19.02 -9.25
N VAL A 948 -20.02 17.90 -9.78
CA VAL A 948 -19.18 16.80 -10.28
C VAL A 948 -19.04 16.83 -11.80
N PHE A 949 -20.01 17.41 -12.50
CA PHE A 949 -20.05 17.52 -13.97
C PHE A 949 -20.91 18.70 -14.41
N GLU A 950 -20.52 19.35 -15.50
CA GLU A 950 -21.33 20.33 -16.22
C GLU A 950 -21.16 20.17 -17.74
N GLY A 951 -22.27 20.31 -18.47
CA GLY A 951 -22.35 20.24 -19.92
C GLY A 951 -23.37 21.25 -20.44
N ILE A 952 -23.01 22.09 -21.42
CA ILE A 952 -23.95 23.03 -22.06
C ILE A 952 -23.91 22.81 -23.56
N ASN A 953 -25.05 22.55 -24.19
CA ASN A 953 -25.13 22.33 -25.63
C ASN A 953 -26.06 23.35 -26.30
N PHE A 954 -25.54 24.06 -27.30
CA PHE A 954 -26.31 24.94 -28.18
C PHE A 954 -26.70 24.17 -29.42
N MET A 955 -27.99 23.99 -29.64
CA MET A 955 -28.50 23.15 -30.72
C MET A 955 -29.40 23.90 -31.67
N SER A 956 -29.39 23.49 -32.94
CA SER A 956 -30.25 24.00 -33.99
C SER A 956 -30.82 22.89 -34.84
N ARG A 957 -32.00 23.10 -35.43
CA ARG A 957 -32.51 22.25 -36.52
C ARG A 957 -31.77 22.49 -37.84
N LYS A 958 -31.03 23.60 -37.95
CA LYS A 958 -30.19 23.88 -39.10
C LYS A 958 -28.79 23.31 -38.87
N PRO A 959 -28.15 22.72 -39.89
CA PRO A 959 -26.79 22.24 -39.77
C PRO A 959 -25.77 23.36 -39.54
N GLN A 960 -26.09 24.59 -39.96
CA GLN A 960 -25.24 25.77 -39.77
C GLN A 960 -26.07 26.94 -39.25
N MET A 961 -25.48 27.73 -38.35
CA MET A 961 -26.03 29.00 -37.85
C MET A 961 -25.16 30.17 -38.31
N THR A 962 -25.80 31.32 -38.54
CA THR A 962 -25.11 32.59 -38.75
C THR A 962 -24.52 33.13 -37.44
N ASP A 963 -23.52 34.00 -37.53
CA ASP A 963 -22.92 34.65 -36.35
C ASP A 963 -23.97 35.43 -35.54
N GLU A 964 -24.95 36.04 -36.20
CA GLU A 964 -26.05 36.74 -35.53
C GLU A 964 -26.97 35.78 -34.77
N GLU A 965 -27.30 34.63 -35.36
CA GLU A 965 -28.11 33.60 -34.69
C GLU A 965 -27.34 33.02 -33.49
N MET A 966 -26.02 32.81 -33.62
CA MET A 966 -25.16 32.31 -32.54
C MET A 966 -25.02 33.33 -31.40
N ALA A 967 -24.80 34.61 -31.73
CA ALA A 967 -24.77 35.69 -30.74
C ALA A 967 -26.11 35.81 -30.00
N ALA A 968 -27.23 35.58 -30.70
CA ALA A 968 -28.55 35.53 -30.07
C ALA A 968 -28.69 34.36 -29.10
N MET A 969 -28.12 33.18 -29.37
CA MET A 969 -28.09 32.07 -28.40
C MET A 969 -27.29 32.42 -27.15
N HIS A 970 -26.09 33.00 -27.31
CA HIS A 970 -25.29 33.45 -26.17
C HIS A 970 -26.00 34.52 -25.32
N ALA A 971 -26.75 35.43 -25.93
CA ALA A 971 -27.55 36.41 -25.20
C ALA A 971 -28.69 35.75 -24.40
N ARG A 972 -29.29 34.68 -24.93
CA ARG A 972 -30.31 33.90 -24.20
C ARG A 972 -29.68 33.10 -23.05
N ALA A 973 -28.51 32.50 -23.25
CA ALA A 973 -27.75 31.84 -22.19
C ALA A 973 -27.29 32.80 -21.08
N GLU A 974 -26.87 34.03 -21.44
CA GLU A 974 -26.53 35.07 -20.46
C GLU A 974 -27.75 35.43 -19.61
N LYS A 975 -28.89 35.64 -20.26
CA LYS A 975 -30.16 35.94 -19.59
C LYS A 975 -30.65 34.79 -18.70
N ALA A 976 -30.31 33.55 -19.07
CA ALA A 976 -30.52 32.36 -18.26
C ALA A 976 -29.53 32.21 -17.10
N GLY A 977 -28.60 33.16 -16.91
CA GLY A 977 -27.63 33.08 -15.83
C GLY A 977 -26.64 31.93 -16.00
N MET A 978 -26.43 31.43 -17.22
CA MET A 978 -25.58 30.26 -17.49
C MET A 978 -24.09 30.62 -17.69
N TYR A 979 -23.74 31.91 -17.79
CA TYR A 979 -22.35 32.34 -17.96
C TYR A 979 -21.40 31.90 -16.83
N PRO A 980 -21.80 31.90 -15.55
CA PRO A 980 -20.95 31.37 -14.48
C PRO A 980 -20.67 29.87 -14.57
N TYR A 981 -21.34 29.16 -15.47
CA TYR A 981 -21.24 27.71 -15.72
C TYR A 981 -20.62 27.39 -17.09
N GLY A 982 -19.96 28.35 -17.73
CA GLY A 982 -19.25 28.12 -19.00
C GLY A 982 -19.98 28.50 -20.29
N ALA A 983 -21.20 29.07 -20.22
CA ALA A 983 -21.97 29.43 -21.42
C ALA A 983 -21.49 30.72 -22.14
N SER A 984 -20.38 31.32 -21.69
CA SER A 984 -19.84 32.54 -22.29
C SER A 984 -19.22 32.25 -23.67
N PRO A 985 -19.20 33.23 -24.59
CA PRO A 985 -18.62 33.06 -25.92
C PRO A 985 -17.19 32.52 -25.92
N GLU A 986 -16.40 32.88 -24.91
CA GLU A 986 -14.99 32.51 -24.76
C GLU A 986 -14.79 31.09 -24.21
N GLN A 987 -15.76 30.55 -23.48
CA GLN A 987 -15.67 29.24 -22.81
C GLN A 987 -16.35 28.10 -23.59
N MET A 988 -17.19 28.43 -24.59
CA MET A 988 -17.86 27.43 -25.42
C MET A 988 -17.07 27.11 -26.69
N HIS A 989 -16.89 25.82 -26.97
CA HIS A 989 -16.33 25.31 -28.21
C HIS A 989 -17.33 25.35 -29.35
N THR A 990 -16.86 25.73 -30.54
CA THR A 990 -17.67 25.67 -31.76
C THR A 990 -17.50 24.33 -32.44
N VAL A 991 -18.61 23.65 -32.70
CA VAL A 991 -18.61 22.38 -33.43
C VAL A 991 -18.31 22.68 -34.89
N ALA A 992 -17.17 22.19 -35.38
CA ALA A 992 -16.84 22.32 -36.80
C ALA A 992 -17.90 21.61 -37.64
N ARG A 993 -18.25 22.18 -38.79
CA ARG A 993 -19.23 21.59 -39.72
C ARG A 993 -18.60 21.35 -41.06
N ARG A 994 -18.86 20.16 -41.59
CA ARG A 994 -18.45 19.82 -42.93
C ARG A 994 -19.32 20.56 -43.94
N PRO A 995 -18.75 21.13 -45.01
CA PRO A 995 -19.56 21.69 -46.09
C PRO A 995 -20.46 20.60 -46.68
N VAL A 996 -21.72 20.95 -46.98
CA VAL A 996 -22.74 20.03 -47.52
C VAL A 996 -22.28 19.34 -48.80
N ASP A 997 -21.43 20.01 -49.59
CA ASP A 997 -20.89 19.51 -50.86
C ASP A 997 -19.49 18.89 -50.76
N ALA A 998 -18.98 18.64 -49.54
CA ALA A 998 -17.65 18.06 -49.38
C ALA A 998 -17.63 16.58 -49.82
N PRO A 999 -16.67 16.16 -50.65
CA PRO A 999 -16.66 14.82 -51.28
C PRO A 999 -16.57 13.70 -50.24
N ASN A 1000 -17.42 12.66 -50.29
CA ASN A 1000 -17.47 11.56 -49.30
C ASN A 1000 -16.09 11.10 -48.81
N ILE A 1001 -15.99 10.92 -47.49
CA ILE A 1001 -14.75 10.49 -46.83
C ILE A 1001 -14.67 8.98 -47.00
N ASP A 1002 -13.65 8.53 -47.72
CA ASP A 1002 -13.35 7.12 -47.94
C ASP A 1002 -11.86 6.89 -47.66
N ASN A 1003 -11.54 6.65 -46.39
CA ASN A 1003 -10.19 6.33 -45.97
C ASN A 1003 -9.90 4.83 -45.96
N SER A 1004 -8.61 4.47 -45.86
CA SER A 1004 -8.17 3.07 -45.89
C SER A 1004 -8.78 2.20 -44.78
N TRP A 1005 -9.14 2.80 -43.64
CA TRP A 1005 -9.85 2.11 -42.54
C TRP A 1005 -11.31 1.82 -42.88
N GLN A 1006 -12.00 2.78 -43.50
CA GLN A 1006 -13.40 2.63 -43.94
C GLN A 1006 -13.52 1.63 -45.10
N ALA A 1007 -12.54 1.60 -46.00
CA ALA A 1007 -12.43 0.55 -47.02
C ALA A 1007 -12.27 -0.84 -46.37
N MET A 1008 -11.47 -0.95 -45.31
CA MET A 1008 -11.29 -2.19 -44.56
C MET A 1008 -12.57 -2.60 -43.80
N TRP A 1009 -13.24 -1.67 -43.11
CA TRP A 1009 -14.47 -1.94 -42.34
C TRP A 1009 -15.62 -2.42 -43.23
N ARG A 1010 -15.78 -1.82 -44.40
CA ARG A 1010 -16.72 -2.30 -45.42
C ARG A 1010 -16.34 -3.66 -45.98
N ALA A 1011 -15.04 -3.93 -46.14
CA ALA A 1011 -14.57 -5.24 -46.57
C ALA A 1011 -14.85 -6.36 -45.54
N ILE A 1012 -14.93 -6.04 -44.25
CA ILE A 1012 -15.25 -6.99 -43.17
C ILE A 1012 -16.71 -6.94 -42.70
N GLY A 1013 -17.56 -6.10 -43.29
CA GLY A 1013 -19.00 -6.04 -43.04
C GLY A 1013 -19.43 -5.37 -41.74
N VAL A 1014 -18.58 -4.51 -41.15
CA VAL A 1014 -18.90 -3.77 -39.90
C VAL A 1014 -19.97 -2.71 -40.13
N ASP A 1015 -19.99 -2.10 -41.32
CA ASP A 1015 -21.04 -1.19 -41.78
C ASP A 1015 -22.43 -1.83 -41.70
N LYS A 1016 -22.56 -3.09 -42.13
CA LYS A 1016 -23.81 -3.86 -42.05
C LYS A 1016 -24.21 -4.22 -40.61
N LEU A 1017 -23.24 -4.38 -39.71
CA LEU A 1017 -23.51 -4.66 -38.30
C LEU A 1017 -24.04 -3.41 -37.58
N LEU A 1018 -23.50 -2.23 -37.90
CA LEU A 1018 -23.98 -0.95 -37.36
C LEU A 1018 -25.36 -0.60 -37.93
N GLU A 1019 -25.62 -0.89 -39.20
CA GLU A 1019 -26.94 -0.78 -39.83
C GLU A 1019 -27.96 -1.69 -39.12
N LEU A 1020 -27.61 -2.96 -38.85
CA LEU A 1020 -28.43 -3.89 -38.07
C LEU A 1020 -28.69 -3.44 -36.62
N LEU A 1021 -27.70 -2.83 -35.96
CA LEU A 1021 -27.86 -2.28 -34.61
C LEU A 1021 -28.79 -1.06 -34.63
N THR A 1022 -28.67 -0.21 -35.64
CA THR A 1022 -29.55 0.94 -35.84
C THR A 1022 -30.98 0.49 -36.10
N GLU A 1023 -31.19 -0.48 -37.01
CA GLU A 1023 -32.50 -1.09 -37.29
C GLU A 1023 -33.10 -1.75 -36.03
N SER A 1024 -32.30 -2.47 -35.23
CA SER A 1024 -32.73 -3.11 -33.97
C SER A 1024 -33.16 -2.09 -32.91
N ILE A 1025 -32.51 -0.93 -32.88
CA ILE A 1025 -32.84 0.17 -31.96
C ILE A 1025 -34.09 0.93 -32.45
N GLU A 1026 -34.23 1.14 -33.76
CA GLU A 1026 -35.41 1.78 -34.37
C GLU A 1026 -36.69 0.92 -34.26
N ASP A 1027 -36.57 -0.40 -34.20
CA ASP A 1027 -37.67 -1.33 -33.91
C ASP A 1027 -38.02 -1.44 -32.40
N GLY A 1028 -37.44 -0.58 -31.56
CA GLY A 1028 -37.73 -0.51 -30.13
C GLY A 1028 -37.07 -1.61 -29.28
N GLY A 1029 -35.96 -2.18 -29.75
CA GLY A 1029 -35.20 -3.19 -29.00
C GLY A 1029 -35.90 -4.54 -28.87
N ARG A 1030 -36.38 -5.10 -30.00
CA ARG A 1030 -36.79 -6.51 -30.08
C ARG A 1030 -35.67 -7.45 -30.49
#